data_AF-A0A3D1XR47-F1
#
_entry.id   AF-A0A3D1XR47-F1
#
_cell.length_a   1.000
_cell.length_b   1.000
_cell.length_c   1.000
_cell.angle_alpha   90.00
_cell.angle_beta   90.00
_cell.angle_gamma   90.00
#
_symmetry.space_group_name_H-M   'P 1'
#
loop_
_entity.id
_entity.type
_entity.pdbx_description
1 polymer ?
#
loop_
_entity_poly.entity_id
_entity_poly.type
_entity_poly.pdbx_seq_one_letter_code
_entity_poly.pdbx_strand_id
1 'polypeptide(L)'
;MKKAKEKLKKPDIEALHDNRQSFLRFNRFKIHRNLVTLSEIDQTIFLIIPRLLHIHQEGLPGYFEGDPPCGIHNFTLDQEAQYALEKMFPNVILRRNVNLNPVIHTALLMGSVGSIAQTKKSDLDYTLLIDKSDFTEESMKLFQKKLNLIETWTWDNYSLETHFFINDSEEVKNNIFGESDSESTGSALAKLLKEEMYRTMIIVAGKIPFWLISPVDSDDDKYDELYQKLQNGDTLLKQEEFIDMGNVDDISQGEYFGGAVWALIKSFKSPFKTLMKMGVLEEYMFRDTKFNLLCHQVKDKYFNDVPYLDIDPYLVMFERVQQFFKETKDEESVDALRHAFYLKVGTQIEPDELEKGSKIWRKNTLINMLKEWGWDAKKLERLNDYSNWQMMHKVDLGNRINKILMASYKNISEKNKTLDPSESLITEKDTHLLGRKLFSFYRTAPNKVDNLGALVDGKTAETELTFLLEQKTSRDKATWYLIRGKTRESLDQIKDDDIIKKSKTLTFLMAFTVFNNLYNEDTKIILRADEGAMKDSDLAVLLDQIRQFIASTNIAALSNEDLLDDAKVNQLFMLIDFGTPPPPEITMGNIKDCKNSEELNKFISGRIERIKSITTTYLTSWGELFCKTYAGLNCMGRCIGELTPQLSPEKVNKDDFLKVYIPSGRKELLQIDWLNNYIIRSLLIKYKAKSKKVAS
;
A
#
# COMPACT_ATOMS: atom_id res chain seq x y z
N MET A 1 -19.72 -38.53 -24.55
CA MET A 1 -18.88 -38.74 -25.75
C MET A 1 -18.45 -37.38 -26.30
N LYS A 2 -17.27 -36.89 -25.88
CA LYS A 2 -16.60 -35.74 -26.51
C LYS A 2 -15.36 -36.29 -27.20
N LYS A 3 -15.29 -36.19 -28.53
CA LYS A 3 -14.12 -36.54 -29.32
C LYS A 3 -12.95 -35.67 -28.86
N ALA A 4 -12.01 -36.26 -28.14
CA ALA A 4 -10.67 -35.71 -28.00
C ALA A 4 -10.08 -35.62 -29.42
N LYS A 5 -9.81 -34.41 -29.89
CA LYS A 5 -8.92 -34.23 -31.04
C LYS A 5 -7.54 -34.64 -30.56
N GLU A 6 -7.07 -35.83 -30.93
CA GLU A 6 -5.66 -36.17 -30.89
C GLU A 6 -4.92 -35.18 -31.80
N LYS A 7 -4.37 -34.11 -31.20
CA LYS A 7 -3.31 -33.33 -31.85
C LYS A 7 -2.12 -34.28 -31.97
N LEU A 8 -1.69 -34.57 -33.20
CA LEU A 8 -0.40 -35.19 -33.48
C LEU A 8 0.67 -34.43 -32.67
N LYS A 9 1.28 -35.08 -31.68
CA LYS A 9 2.39 -34.50 -30.90
C LYS A 9 3.55 -34.28 -31.88
N LYS A 10 3.81 -33.00 -32.22
CA LYS A 10 5.02 -32.61 -32.93
C LYS A 10 6.25 -33.03 -32.10
N PRO A 11 7.40 -33.33 -32.73
CA PRO A 11 8.65 -33.51 -32.00
C PRO A 11 8.93 -32.28 -31.13
N ASP A 12 9.43 -32.48 -29.91
CA ASP A 12 9.67 -31.39 -28.94
C ASP A 12 10.51 -30.24 -29.53
N ILE A 13 11.44 -30.57 -30.44
CA ILE A 13 12.31 -29.60 -31.11
C ILE A 13 11.53 -28.62 -32.00
N GLU A 14 10.59 -29.13 -32.80
CA GLU A 14 9.74 -28.27 -33.64
C GLU A 14 8.78 -27.46 -32.78
N ALA A 15 8.26 -28.06 -31.71
CA ALA A 15 7.37 -27.38 -30.76
C ALA A 15 8.06 -26.20 -30.07
N LEU A 16 9.30 -26.35 -29.60
CA LEU A 16 10.06 -25.25 -28.96
C LEU A 16 10.29 -24.07 -29.91
N HIS A 17 10.59 -24.33 -31.19
CA HIS A 17 10.75 -23.28 -32.19
C HIS A 17 9.43 -22.54 -32.46
N ASP A 18 8.32 -23.25 -32.64
CA ASP A 18 6.99 -22.66 -32.85
C ASP A 18 6.53 -21.86 -31.62
N ASN A 19 6.79 -22.39 -30.42
CA ASN A 19 6.48 -21.73 -29.15
C ASN A 19 7.25 -20.41 -29.00
N ARG A 20 8.54 -20.39 -29.39
CA ARG A 20 9.33 -19.14 -29.43
C ARG A 20 8.70 -18.09 -30.32
N GLN A 21 8.26 -18.46 -31.53
CA GLN A 21 7.62 -17.49 -32.44
C GLN A 21 6.30 -16.95 -31.87
N SER A 22 5.51 -17.84 -31.26
CA SER A 22 4.24 -17.50 -30.64
C SER A 22 4.43 -16.53 -29.47
N PHE A 23 5.40 -16.81 -28.59
CA PHE A 23 5.76 -15.93 -27.49
C PHE A 23 6.28 -14.57 -27.97
N LEU A 24 7.20 -14.53 -28.94
CA LEU A 24 7.75 -13.26 -29.44
C LEU A 24 6.69 -12.33 -30.03
N ARG A 25 5.71 -12.89 -30.75
CA ARG A 25 4.56 -12.13 -31.27
C ARG A 25 3.70 -11.60 -30.14
N PHE A 26 3.42 -12.42 -29.12
CA PHE A 26 2.68 -12.00 -27.94
C PHE A 26 3.42 -10.92 -27.15
N ASN A 27 4.73 -11.05 -26.92
CA ASN A 27 5.54 -10.06 -26.22
C ASN A 27 5.56 -8.72 -26.98
N ARG A 28 5.70 -8.74 -28.31
CA ARG A 28 5.60 -7.53 -29.16
C ARG A 28 4.23 -6.87 -29.02
N PHE A 29 3.15 -7.66 -29.00
CA PHE A 29 1.82 -7.15 -28.74
C PHE A 29 1.72 -6.49 -27.35
N LYS A 30 2.29 -7.08 -26.30
CA LYS A 30 2.32 -6.48 -24.97
C LYS A 30 3.10 -5.18 -24.91
N ILE A 31 4.25 -5.09 -25.58
CA ILE A 31 5.02 -3.84 -25.72
C ILE A 31 4.17 -2.76 -26.40
N HIS A 32 3.52 -3.10 -27.52
CA HIS A 32 2.64 -2.16 -28.22
C HIS A 32 1.47 -1.70 -27.32
N ARG A 33 0.80 -2.64 -26.62
CA ARG A 33 -0.29 -2.35 -25.68
C ARG A 33 0.17 -1.47 -24.51
N ASN A 34 1.40 -1.66 -24.04
CA ASN A 34 2.03 -0.79 -23.04
C ASN A 34 2.20 0.64 -23.58
N LEU A 35 2.85 0.77 -24.74
CA LEU A 35 3.13 2.07 -25.38
C LEU A 35 1.87 2.90 -25.63
N VAL A 36 0.81 2.31 -26.20
CA VAL A 36 -0.44 3.06 -26.50
C VAL A 36 -1.19 3.57 -25.25
N THR A 37 -0.80 3.11 -24.07
CA THR A 37 -1.41 3.52 -22.79
C THR A 37 -0.67 4.67 -22.13
N LEU A 38 0.65 4.66 -22.27
CA LEU A 38 1.56 5.65 -21.73
C LEU A 38 1.28 7.04 -22.34
N SER A 39 1.60 8.11 -21.61
CA SER A 39 1.61 9.44 -22.21
C SER A 39 2.72 9.54 -23.26
N GLU A 40 2.69 10.53 -24.16
CA GLU A 40 3.71 10.66 -25.22
C GLU A 40 5.14 10.77 -24.66
N ILE A 41 5.30 11.45 -23.52
CA ILE A 41 6.59 11.58 -22.86
C ILE A 41 7.02 10.26 -22.22
N ASP A 42 6.11 9.56 -21.54
CA ASP A 42 6.42 8.26 -20.91
C ASP A 42 6.71 7.18 -21.97
N GLN A 43 6.06 7.24 -23.14
CA GLN A 43 6.39 6.40 -24.29
C GLN A 43 7.83 6.64 -24.74
N THR A 44 8.22 7.90 -24.86
CA THR A 44 9.59 8.29 -25.24
C THR A 44 10.58 7.76 -24.21
N ILE A 45 10.30 7.92 -22.91
CA ILE A 45 11.15 7.43 -21.81
C ILE A 45 11.27 5.89 -21.86
N PHE A 46 10.14 5.18 -21.97
CA PHE A 46 10.12 3.72 -22.04
C PHE A 46 11.00 3.19 -23.18
N LEU A 47 10.96 3.82 -24.36
CA LEU A 47 11.76 3.44 -25.52
C LEU A 47 13.27 3.64 -25.31
N ILE A 48 13.67 4.64 -24.52
CA ILE A 48 15.09 4.96 -24.33
C ILE A 48 15.73 4.26 -23.12
N ILE A 49 14.96 3.85 -22.11
CA ILE A 49 15.48 3.19 -20.91
C ILE A 49 16.43 2.02 -21.25
N PRO A 50 16.07 1.08 -22.16
CA PRO A 50 16.98 0.00 -22.54
C PRO A 50 18.33 0.49 -23.05
N ARG A 51 18.34 1.62 -23.77
CA ARG A 51 19.57 2.24 -24.25
C ARG A 51 20.37 2.88 -23.10
N LEU A 52 19.72 3.56 -22.16
CA LEU A 52 20.37 4.12 -20.96
C LEU A 52 21.02 3.03 -20.10
N LEU A 53 20.37 1.87 -19.98
CA LEU A 53 20.94 0.69 -19.31
C LEU A 53 22.13 0.12 -20.10
N HIS A 54 22.05 0.15 -21.43
CA HIS A 54 23.06 -0.44 -22.30
C HIS A 54 24.37 0.36 -22.40
N ILE A 55 24.37 1.69 -22.19
CA ILE A 55 25.58 2.52 -22.29
C ILE A 55 25.82 3.41 -21.07
N HIS A 56 27.07 3.67 -20.72
CA HIS A 56 27.47 4.70 -19.77
C HIS A 56 28.19 5.82 -20.52
N GLN A 57 27.52 6.96 -20.71
CA GLN A 57 28.04 8.05 -21.54
C GLN A 57 27.66 9.42 -21.01
N GLU A 58 28.60 10.36 -21.03
CA GLU A 58 28.37 11.77 -20.70
C GLU A 58 27.22 12.35 -21.52
N GLY A 59 26.40 13.17 -20.86
CA GLY A 59 25.21 13.80 -21.44
C GLY A 59 23.93 12.95 -21.36
N LEU A 60 24.00 11.71 -20.88
CA LEU A 60 22.82 10.85 -20.67
C LEU A 60 22.49 10.68 -19.18
N PRO A 61 21.20 10.47 -18.83
CA PRO A 61 20.80 10.09 -17.49
C PRO A 61 21.53 8.84 -17.01
N GLY A 62 21.83 8.80 -15.71
CA GLY A 62 22.65 7.72 -15.13
C GLY A 62 24.16 7.95 -15.20
N TYR A 63 24.64 8.94 -15.96
CA TYR A 63 26.08 9.22 -16.06
C TYR A 63 26.66 9.87 -14.80
N PHE A 64 27.87 9.48 -14.47
CA PHE A 64 28.74 10.10 -13.47
C PHE A 64 30.20 9.72 -13.78
N GLU A 65 31.17 10.46 -13.20
CA GLU A 65 32.59 10.10 -13.32
C GLU A 65 32.87 8.75 -12.65
N GLY A 66 33.14 7.74 -13.46
CA GLY A 66 33.37 6.36 -13.05
C GLY A 66 33.13 5.38 -14.20
N ASP A 67 33.33 4.08 -13.93
CA ASP A 67 33.16 2.99 -14.91
C ASP A 67 32.19 1.92 -14.37
N PRO A 68 30.88 2.23 -14.24
CA PRO A 68 29.90 1.25 -13.82
C PRO A 68 29.74 0.15 -14.87
N PRO A 69 29.55 -1.12 -14.46
CA PRO A 69 29.08 -2.17 -15.36
C PRO A 69 27.80 -1.73 -16.08
N CYS A 70 27.69 -2.05 -17.36
CA CYS A 70 26.50 -1.76 -18.15
C CYS A 70 26.39 -2.70 -19.36
N GLY A 71 25.30 -2.57 -20.11
CA GLY A 71 25.07 -3.42 -21.28
C GLY A 71 24.04 -4.50 -21.04
N ILE A 72 23.17 -4.68 -22.02
CA ILE A 72 22.15 -5.73 -22.07
C ILE A 72 22.56 -6.74 -23.14
N HIS A 73 22.53 -8.03 -22.83
CA HIS A 73 22.80 -9.10 -23.79
C HIS A 73 21.85 -9.02 -24.99
N ASN A 74 22.34 -9.33 -26.18
CA ASN A 74 21.55 -9.34 -27.42
C ASN A 74 20.80 -8.01 -27.70
N PHE A 75 21.23 -6.90 -27.10
CA PHE A 75 20.58 -5.61 -27.29
C PHE A 75 20.77 -5.12 -28.72
N THR A 76 19.67 -4.70 -29.32
CA THR A 76 19.66 -4.03 -30.62
C THR A 76 18.90 -2.72 -30.47
N LEU A 77 19.49 -1.64 -30.97
CA LEU A 77 18.83 -0.34 -31.00
C LEU A 77 17.93 -0.30 -32.23
N ASP A 78 16.61 -0.27 -32.00
CA ASP A 78 15.65 -0.06 -33.08
C ASP A 78 15.51 1.43 -33.45
N GLN A 79 14.84 1.69 -34.57
CA GLN A 79 14.70 3.04 -35.12
C GLN A 79 13.82 3.94 -34.25
N GLU A 80 12.80 3.39 -33.58
CA GLU A 80 11.88 4.15 -32.73
C GLU A 80 12.61 4.64 -31.48
N ALA A 81 13.38 3.76 -30.83
CA ALA A 81 14.24 4.07 -29.70
C ALA A 81 15.35 5.05 -30.08
N GLN A 82 15.95 4.92 -31.27
CA GLN A 82 16.94 5.89 -31.76
C GLN A 82 16.31 7.28 -31.92
N TYR A 83 15.16 7.37 -32.59
CA TYR A 83 14.46 8.64 -32.78
C TYR A 83 14.03 9.27 -31.44
N ALA A 84 13.49 8.46 -30.52
CA ALA A 84 13.12 8.90 -29.17
C ALA A 84 14.33 9.49 -28.42
N LEU A 85 15.49 8.85 -28.53
CA LEU A 85 16.71 9.29 -27.88
C LEU A 85 17.28 10.58 -28.49
N GLU A 86 17.32 10.68 -29.81
CA GLU A 86 17.76 11.89 -30.52
C GLU A 86 16.82 13.08 -30.26
N LYS A 87 15.52 12.83 -30.14
CA LYS A 87 14.52 13.84 -29.76
C LYS A 87 14.74 14.35 -28.33
N MET A 88 15.07 13.45 -27.40
CA MET A 88 15.21 13.78 -25.98
C MET A 88 16.59 14.36 -25.64
N PHE A 89 17.64 13.94 -26.36
CA PHE A 89 19.03 14.37 -26.14
C PHE A 89 19.70 14.78 -27.46
N PRO A 90 19.25 15.87 -28.12
CA PRO A 90 19.71 16.25 -29.45
C PRO A 90 21.18 16.65 -29.53
N ASN A 91 21.78 17.02 -28.39
CA ASN A 91 23.17 17.46 -28.30
C ASN A 91 24.15 16.32 -28.00
N VAL A 92 23.67 15.09 -27.83
CA VAL A 92 24.50 13.95 -27.43
C VAL A 92 24.84 13.11 -28.65
N ILE A 93 26.14 13.01 -28.96
CA ILE A 93 26.63 12.09 -29.99
C ILE A 93 26.71 10.70 -29.39
N LEU A 94 25.82 9.81 -29.82
CA LEU A 94 25.75 8.44 -29.32
C LEU A 94 26.91 7.61 -29.84
N ARG A 95 27.75 7.12 -28.93
CA ARG A 95 28.87 6.24 -29.27
C ARG A 95 28.47 4.77 -29.07
N ARG A 96 28.98 3.90 -29.95
CA ARG A 96 28.96 2.45 -29.72
C ARG A 96 30.23 2.10 -28.96
N ASN A 97 30.08 1.37 -27.86
CA ASN A 97 31.23 0.75 -27.19
C ASN A 97 31.45 -0.63 -27.81
N VAL A 98 32.51 -0.76 -28.61
CA VAL A 98 32.81 -2.01 -29.36
C VAL A 98 33.28 -3.13 -28.43
N ASN A 99 33.80 -2.78 -27.25
CA ASN A 99 34.31 -3.72 -26.24
C ASN A 99 33.38 -3.83 -25.03
N LEU A 100 32.09 -3.51 -25.19
CA LEU A 100 31.12 -3.63 -24.11
C LEU A 100 30.95 -5.10 -23.72
N ASN A 101 31.19 -5.43 -22.46
CA ASN A 101 30.80 -6.72 -21.88
C ASN A 101 29.45 -6.55 -21.19
N PRO A 102 28.32 -6.99 -21.80
CA PRO A 102 27.01 -6.80 -21.21
C PRO A 102 26.88 -7.58 -19.90
N VAL A 103 26.31 -6.96 -18.87
CA VAL A 103 26.08 -7.60 -17.56
C VAL A 103 24.61 -7.87 -17.25
N ILE A 104 23.70 -7.28 -18.03
CA ILE A 104 22.25 -7.48 -17.89
C ILE A 104 21.83 -8.58 -18.85
N HIS A 105 21.48 -9.76 -18.32
CA HIS A 105 20.94 -10.86 -19.12
C HIS A 105 19.59 -10.48 -19.73
N THR A 106 18.67 -9.96 -18.92
CA THR A 106 17.30 -9.62 -19.33
C THR A 106 16.80 -8.41 -18.56
N ALA A 107 16.25 -7.44 -19.26
CA ALA A 107 15.45 -6.36 -18.68
C ALA A 107 13.97 -6.65 -19.00
N LEU A 108 13.18 -6.90 -17.95
CA LEU A 108 11.75 -7.19 -18.07
C LEU A 108 10.94 -6.26 -17.18
N LEU A 109 9.71 -5.97 -17.60
CA LEU A 109 8.69 -5.37 -16.73
C LEU A 109 7.75 -6.44 -16.21
N MET A 110 7.19 -6.23 -15.02
CA MET A 110 6.09 -7.05 -14.48
C MET A 110 4.95 -6.17 -13.94
N GLY A 111 3.85 -6.80 -13.51
CA GLY A 111 2.73 -6.10 -12.89
C GLY A 111 1.60 -5.74 -13.86
N SER A 112 1.02 -4.54 -13.76
CA SER A 112 -0.17 -4.17 -14.54
C SER A 112 0.12 -3.67 -15.95
N VAL A 113 1.39 -3.41 -16.30
CA VAL A 113 1.77 -2.89 -17.63
C VAL A 113 1.36 -3.84 -18.75
N GLY A 114 0.92 -3.28 -19.87
CA GLY A 114 0.40 -4.07 -21.00
C GLY A 114 -0.93 -4.79 -20.75
N SER A 115 -1.62 -4.53 -19.64
CA SER A 115 -2.95 -5.08 -19.33
C SER A 115 -4.06 -4.00 -19.33
N ILE A 116 -5.30 -4.41 -19.16
CA ILE A 116 -6.46 -3.53 -19.01
C ILE A 116 -6.35 -2.68 -17.74
N ALA A 117 -5.63 -3.16 -16.73
CA ALA A 117 -5.44 -2.48 -15.46
C ALA A 117 -4.28 -1.46 -15.48
N GLN A 118 -3.59 -1.29 -16.63
CA GLN A 118 -2.59 -0.24 -16.80
C GLN A 118 -3.25 1.12 -16.93
N THR A 119 -2.75 2.08 -16.15
CA THR A 119 -3.15 3.49 -16.23
C THR A 119 -1.94 4.36 -16.56
N LYS A 120 -2.16 5.66 -16.83
CA LYS A 120 -1.08 6.65 -16.99
C LYS A 120 -0.28 6.90 -15.70
N LYS A 121 -0.79 6.44 -14.55
CA LYS A 121 -0.13 6.53 -13.24
C LYS A 121 0.49 5.20 -12.83
N SER A 122 0.61 4.24 -13.75
CA SER A 122 1.22 2.95 -13.45
C SER A 122 2.74 3.07 -13.52
N ASP A 123 3.39 2.57 -12.49
CA ASP A 123 4.85 2.56 -12.35
C ASP A 123 5.49 1.63 -13.40
N LEU A 124 6.75 1.90 -13.75
CA LEU A 124 7.58 1.07 -14.60
C LEU A 124 8.62 0.31 -13.76
N ASP A 125 8.22 -0.86 -13.27
CA ASP A 125 9.06 -1.75 -12.45
C ASP A 125 9.92 -2.67 -13.34
N TYR A 126 11.17 -2.28 -13.57
CA TYR A 126 12.14 -3.07 -14.34
C TYR A 126 12.85 -4.08 -13.44
N THR A 127 12.62 -5.36 -13.67
CA THR A 127 13.48 -6.42 -13.13
C THR A 127 14.64 -6.67 -14.08
N LEU A 128 15.86 -6.51 -13.57
CA LEU A 128 17.11 -6.75 -14.27
C LEU A 128 17.68 -8.09 -13.80
N LEU A 129 17.65 -9.10 -14.68
CA LEU A 129 18.31 -10.37 -14.43
C LEU A 129 19.80 -10.21 -14.75
N ILE A 130 20.64 -10.54 -13.78
CA ILE A 130 22.09 -10.49 -13.88
C ILE A 130 22.69 -11.83 -13.40
N ASP A 131 23.99 -12.01 -13.62
CA ASP A 131 24.80 -12.96 -12.87
C ASP A 131 25.60 -12.18 -11.83
N LYS A 132 25.31 -12.36 -10.53
CA LYS A 132 26.04 -11.66 -9.46
C LYS A 132 27.53 -12.00 -9.45
N SER A 133 27.94 -13.14 -10.00
CA SER A 133 29.35 -13.52 -10.07
C SER A 133 30.16 -12.62 -11.02
N ASP A 134 29.50 -11.90 -11.92
CA ASP A 134 30.11 -10.87 -12.78
C ASP A 134 30.42 -9.56 -12.05
N PHE A 135 30.02 -9.43 -10.78
CA PHE A 135 30.14 -8.20 -10.00
C PHE A 135 31.03 -8.36 -8.76
N THR A 136 31.96 -7.41 -8.59
CA THR A 136 32.52 -7.10 -7.28
C THR A 136 31.56 -6.22 -6.48
N GLU A 137 31.71 -6.17 -5.15
CA GLU A 137 30.91 -5.29 -4.29
C GLU A 137 30.96 -3.82 -4.72
N GLU A 138 32.14 -3.35 -5.14
CA GLU A 138 32.32 -1.98 -5.66
C GLU A 138 31.58 -1.78 -6.98
N SER A 139 31.75 -2.70 -7.94
CA SER A 139 31.08 -2.61 -9.24
C SER A 139 29.55 -2.67 -9.13
N MET A 140 29.02 -3.45 -8.16
CA MET A 140 27.59 -3.50 -7.84
C MET A 140 27.09 -2.15 -7.30
N LYS A 141 27.85 -1.50 -6.42
CA LYS A 141 27.52 -0.15 -5.91
C LYS A 141 27.49 0.88 -7.04
N LEU A 142 28.43 0.80 -7.98
CA LEU A 142 28.47 1.68 -9.15
C LEU A 142 27.29 1.43 -10.10
N PHE A 143 26.93 0.16 -10.33
CA PHE A 143 25.76 -0.21 -11.11
C PHE A 143 24.46 0.28 -10.46
N GLN A 144 24.26 0.04 -9.17
CA GLN A 144 23.11 0.57 -8.42
C GLN A 144 23.04 2.11 -8.47
N LYS A 145 24.19 2.78 -8.31
CA LYS A 145 24.26 4.26 -8.41
C LYS A 145 23.76 4.74 -9.78
N LYS A 146 24.15 4.06 -10.87
CA LYS A 146 23.67 4.38 -12.21
C LYS A 146 22.14 4.23 -12.31
N LEU A 147 21.59 3.13 -11.80
CA LEU A 147 20.14 2.89 -11.82
C LEU A 147 19.39 3.97 -11.03
N ASN A 148 19.80 4.28 -9.80
CA ASN A 148 19.18 5.30 -8.96
C ASN A 148 19.17 6.69 -9.62
N LEU A 149 20.23 7.03 -10.37
CA LEU A 149 20.30 8.28 -11.13
C LEU A 149 19.30 8.32 -12.29
N ILE A 150 19.01 7.18 -12.92
CA ILE A 150 17.96 7.08 -13.95
C ILE A 150 16.58 7.23 -13.30
N GLU A 151 16.32 6.56 -12.16
CA GLU A 151 15.05 6.68 -11.41
C GLU A 151 14.79 8.12 -10.96
N THR A 152 15.81 8.75 -10.38
CA THR A 152 15.77 10.16 -9.95
C THR A 152 15.48 11.06 -11.15
N TRP A 153 16.12 10.81 -12.29
CA TRP A 153 15.87 11.58 -13.51
C TRP A 153 14.43 11.44 -14.02
N THR A 154 13.87 10.23 -14.06
CA THR A 154 12.47 10.02 -14.49
C THR A 154 11.48 10.70 -13.55
N TRP A 155 11.73 10.64 -12.23
CA TRP A 155 10.86 11.25 -11.23
C TRP A 155 10.93 12.78 -11.26
N ASP A 156 12.13 13.36 -11.15
CA ASP A 156 12.32 14.80 -10.98
C ASP A 156 11.89 15.59 -12.23
N ASN A 157 12.05 15.02 -13.43
CA ASN A 157 11.79 15.73 -14.68
C ASN A 157 10.39 15.45 -15.24
N TYR A 158 9.80 14.29 -14.95
CA TYR A 158 8.56 13.84 -15.61
C TYR A 158 7.50 13.30 -14.65
N SER A 159 7.80 13.20 -13.35
CA SER A 159 6.92 12.54 -12.37
C SER A 159 6.53 11.11 -12.78
N LEU A 160 7.42 10.44 -13.53
CA LEU A 160 7.26 9.05 -13.92
C LEU A 160 7.98 8.18 -12.91
N GLU A 161 7.21 7.38 -12.18
CA GLU A 161 7.73 6.43 -11.21
C GLU A 161 8.33 5.22 -11.95
N THR A 162 9.65 5.07 -11.85
CA THR A 162 10.43 3.99 -12.45
C THR A 162 11.32 3.39 -11.37
N HIS A 163 11.35 2.06 -11.28
CA HIS A 163 12.16 1.34 -10.29
C HIS A 163 12.95 0.23 -10.98
N PHE A 164 14.20 0.02 -10.59
CA PHE A 164 15.05 -1.06 -11.07
C PHE A 164 15.37 -2.05 -9.95
N PHE A 165 14.89 -3.28 -10.11
CA PHE A 165 15.13 -4.39 -9.20
C PHE A 165 16.21 -5.30 -9.77
N ILE A 166 17.35 -5.38 -9.08
CA ILE A 166 18.46 -6.26 -9.47
C ILE A 166 18.21 -7.65 -8.91
N ASN A 167 18.05 -8.63 -9.79
CA ASN A 167 17.80 -10.02 -9.42
C ASN A 167 18.89 -10.92 -10.00
N ASP A 168 19.45 -11.78 -9.16
CA ASP A 168 20.38 -12.81 -9.61
C ASP A 168 19.64 -13.94 -10.33
N SER A 169 20.17 -14.35 -11.48
CA SER A 169 19.55 -15.36 -12.31
C SER A 169 19.51 -16.75 -11.66
N GLU A 170 20.54 -17.13 -10.92
CA GLU A 170 20.62 -18.42 -10.23
C GLU A 170 19.72 -18.42 -8.98
N GLU A 171 19.66 -17.31 -8.24
CA GLU A 171 18.70 -17.14 -7.15
C GLU A 171 17.26 -17.25 -7.68
N VAL A 172 16.91 -16.53 -8.75
CA VAL A 172 15.59 -16.60 -9.36
C VAL A 172 15.27 -18.02 -9.81
N LYS A 173 16.21 -18.72 -10.47
CA LYS A 173 16.05 -20.13 -10.84
C LYS A 173 15.65 -20.99 -9.66
N ASN A 174 16.33 -20.82 -8.53
CA ASN A 174 16.11 -21.57 -7.30
C ASN A 174 14.96 -21.04 -6.41
N ASN A 175 14.12 -20.13 -6.93
CA ASN A 175 13.01 -19.51 -6.19
C ASN A 175 13.51 -18.70 -4.98
N ILE A 176 14.59 -17.95 -5.14
CA ILE A 176 15.14 -17.04 -4.14
C ILE A 176 14.99 -15.63 -4.71
N PHE A 177 14.13 -14.82 -4.08
CA PHE A 177 13.82 -13.45 -4.55
C PHE A 177 14.29 -12.37 -3.55
N GLY A 178 15.25 -12.73 -2.69
CA GLY A 178 15.77 -11.87 -1.62
C GLY A 178 14.78 -11.65 -0.47
N GLU A 179 15.25 -11.03 0.61
CA GLU A 179 14.38 -10.47 1.64
C GLU A 179 13.86 -9.14 1.11
N SER A 180 12.59 -9.07 0.69
CA SER A 180 11.95 -7.78 0.45
C SER A 180 12.03 -6.95 1.72
N ASP A 181 12.63 -5.77 1.65
CA ASP A 181 12.98 -4.89 2.77
C ASP A 181 12.05 -5.02 4.00
N SER A 182 12.65 -5.29 5.15
CA SER A 182 12.07 -5.30 6.51
C SER A 182 10.95 -6.30 6.84
N GLU A 183 10.28 -6.95 5.89
CA GLU A 183 9.03 -7.73 6.14
C GLU A 183 9.15 -9.28 6.02
N SER A 184 10.36 -9.85 6.01
CA SER A 184 10.67 -11.29 6.24
C SER A 184 9.60 -12.31 5.77
N THR A 185 9.21 -12.26 4.49
CA THR A 185 8.29 -13.24 3.87
C THR A 185 8.82 -13.83 2.56
N GLY A 186 10.08 -13.54 2.20
CA GLY A 186 10.66 -13.84 0.88
C GLY A 186 10.61 -15.32 0.49
N SER A 187 10.81 -16.24 1.43
CA SER A 187 10.70 -17.69 1.17
C SER A 187 9.27 -18.20 1.05
N ALA A 188 8.32 -17.59 1.76
CA ALA A 188 6.91 -18.01 1.79
C ALA A 188 6.09 -17.56 0.57
N LEU A 189 6.71 -16.84 -0.38
CA LEU A 189 6.06 -16.23 -1.54
C LEU A 189 6.78 -16.51 -2.86
N ALA A 190 7.84 -17.31 -2.86
CA ALA A 190 8.79 -17.31 -3.96
C ALA A 190 8.20 -17.86 -5.27
N LYS A 191 7.52 -19.01 -5.25
CA LYS A 191 6.88 -19.54 -6.46
C LYS A 191 5.64 -18.73 -6.83
N LEU A 192 4.91 -18.17 -5.86
CA LEU A 192 3.83 -17.23 -6.12
C LEU A 192 4.30 -15.98 -6.88
N LEU A 193 5.45 -15.42 -6.50
CA LEU A 193 6.05 -14.29 -7.20
C LEU A 193 6.51 -14.70 -8.60
N LYS A 194 7.17 -15.85 -8.73
CA LYS A 194 7.59 -16.38 -10.03
C LYS A 194 6.40 -16.64 -10.96
N GLU A 195 5.29 -17.17 -10.44
CA GLU A 195 4.02 -17.32 -11.16
C GLU A 195 3.52 -15.97 -11.68
N GLU A 196 3.47 -14.94 -10.82
CA GLU A 196 3.04 -13.60 -11.21
C GLU A 196 3.98 -12.99 -12.26
N MET A 197 5.29 -13.21 -12.13
CA MET A 197 6.29 -12.82 -13.13
C MET A 197 5.99 -13.49 -14.47
N TYR A 198 5.88 -14.81 -14.54
CA TYR A 198 5.61 -15.52 -15.80
C TYR A 198 4.29 -15.14 -16.43
N ARG A 199 3.26 -14.92 -15.62
CA ARG A 199 1.95 -14.50 -16.08
C ARG A 199 1.96 -13.08 -16.69
N THR A 200 2.73 -12.16 -16.11
CA THR A 200 2.62 -10.72 -16.40
C THR A 200 3.83 -10.11 -17.12
N MET A 201 4.95 -10.82 -17.23
CA MET A 201 6.21 -10.23 -17.71
C MET A 201 6.15 -9.72 -19.16
N ILE A 202 6.84 -8.62 -19.42
CA ILE A 202 7.14 -8.11 -20.75
C ILE A 202 8.65 -8.06 -20.86
N ILE A 203 9.22 -8.81 -21.81
CA ILE A 203 10.65 -8.76 -22.10
C ILE A 203 10.91 -7.49 -22.91
N VAL A 204 11.53 -6.49 -22.29
CA VAL A 204 11.85 -5.22 -22.95
C VAL A 204 13.12 -5.37 -23.78
N ALA A 205 14.14 -6.02 -23.24
CA ALA A 205 15.38 -6.34 -23.94
C ALA A 205 16.11 -7.52 -23.26
N GLY A 206 16.97 -8.23 -23.99
CA GLY A 206 17.81 -9.29 -23.41
C GLY A 206 17.44 -10.71 -23.85
N LYS A 207 17.93 -11.67 -23.08
CA LYS A 207 17.64 -13.10 -23.20
C LYS A 207 16.18 -13.40 -22.86
N ILE A 208 15.64 -14.46 -23.44
CA ILE A 208 14.27 -14.93 -23.22
C ILE A 208 14.28 -16.00 -22.11
N PRO A 209 13.47 -15.88 -21.05
CA PRO A 209 13.28 -16.96 -20.10
C PRO A 209 12.77 -18.24 -20.78
N PHE A 210 13.49 -19.35 -20.62
CA PHE A 210 13.19 -20.60 -21.32
C PHE A 210 11.78 -21.13 -21.04
N TRP A 211 11.27 -20.94 -19.81
CA TRP A 211 9.91 -21.30 -19.44
C TRP A 211 8.83 -20.72 -20.37
N LEU A 212 9.04 -19.55 -20.95
CA LEU A 212 8.04 -18.93 -21.84
C LEU A 212 7.80 -19.73 -23.13
N ILE A 213 8.73 -20.60 -23.50
CA ILE A 213 8.68 -21.41 -24.72
C ILE A 213 8.58 -22.92 -24.46
N SER A 214 8.78 -23.38 -23.23
CA SER A 214 8.57 -24.79 -22.88
C SER A 214 7.10 -25.18 -23.03
N PRO A 215 6.73 -26.47 -23.15
CA PRO A 215 5.33 -26.90 -23.09
C PRO A 215 4.63 -26.46 -21.80
N VAL A 216 3.28 -26.37 -21.83
CA VAL A 216 2.48 -25.99 -20.65
C VAL A 216 2.49 -27.11 -19.60
N ASP A 217 2.49 -28.35 -20.05
CA ASP A 217 2.45 -29.59 -19.26
C ASP A 217 3.86 -30.14 -18.99
N SER A 218 4.80 -29.26 -18.62
CA SER A 218 6.17 -29.65 -18.27
C SER A 218 6.36 -29.60 -16.76
N ASP A 219 6.54 -30.78 -16.14
CA ASP A 219 7.13 -30.88 -14.80
C ASP A 219 8.62 -30.53 -14.84
N ASP A 220 9.25 -30.51 -13.67
CA ASP A 220 10.66 -30.14 -13.51
C ASP A 220 11.59 -31.05 -14.33
N ASP A 221 11.36 -32.37 -14.32
CA ASP A 221 12.17 -33.33 -15.08
C ASP A 221 12.11 -33.06 -16.59
N LYS A 222 10.90 -32.88 -17.15
CA LYS A 222 10.73 -32.58 -18.58
C LYS A 222 11.25 -31.19 -18.93
N TYR A 223 11.10 -30.20 -18.04
CA TYR A 223 11.65 -28.87 -18.23
C TYR A 223 13.18 -28.92 -18.34
N ASP A 224 13.84 -29.62 -17.41
CA ASP A 224 15.29 -29.78 -17.38
C ASP A 224 15.79 -30.57 -18.59
N GLU A 225 15.12 -31.66 -18.99
CA GLU A 225 15.47 -32.41 -20.19
C GLU A 225 15.46 -31.52 -21.45
N LEU A 226 14.40 -30.70 -21.62
CA LEU A 226 14.28 -29.79 -22.75
C LEU A 226 15.32 -28.67 -22.71
N TYR A 227 15.65 -28.17 -21.52
CA TYR A 227 16.70 -27.16 -21.37
C TYR A 227 18.08 -27.74 -21.69
N GLN A 228 18.38 -28.96 -21.26
CA GLN A 228 19.64 -29.64 -21.61
C GLN A 228 19.78 -29.86 -23.12
N LYS A 229 18.69 -30.23 -23.82
CA LYS A 229 18.67 -30.28 -25.30
C LYS A 229 19.04 -28.93 -25.92
N LEU A 230 18.55 -27.82 -25.37
CA LEU A 230 18.94 -26.48 -25.82
C LEU A 230 20.43 -26.21 -25.57
N GLN A 231 20.96 -26.55 -24.39
CA GLN A 231 22.38 -26.36 -24.05
C GLN A 231 23.32 -27.19 -24.93
N ASN A 232 22.92 -28.41 -25.30
CA ASN A 232 23.71 -29.30 -26.15
C ASN A 232 23.67 -28.94 -27.65
N GLY A 233 22.82 -27.98 -28.04
CA GLY A 233 22.61 -27.64 -29.46
C GLY A 233 21.73 -28.64 -30.21
N ASP A 234 20.96 -29.47 -29.50
CA ASP A 234 20.06 -30.48 -30.07
C ASP A 234 18.70 -29.88 -30.50
N THR A 235 18.60 -28.55 -30.57
CA THR A 235 17.38 -27.82 -30.96
C THR A 235 17.63 -26.87 -32.13
N LEU A 236 16.56 -26.36 -32.74
CA LEU A 236 16.65 -25.30 -33.76
C LEU A 236 16.92 -23.91 -33.16
N LEU A 237 17.11 -23.82 -31.85
CA LEU A 237 17.24 -22.58 -31.10
C LEU A 237 18.70 -22.37 -30.68
N LYS A 238 19.07 -21.11 -30.53
CA LYS A 238 20.41 -20.69 -30.10
C LYS A 238 20.45 -20.52 -28.59
N GLN A 239 21.41 -21.16 -27.93
CA GLN A 239 21.56 -21.14 -26.47
C GLN A 239 21.68 -19.70 -25.93
N GLU A 240 22.43 -18.83 -26.61
CA GLU A 240 22.71 -17.45 -26.20
C GLU A 240 21.47 -16.54 -26.19
N GLU A 241 20.35 -16.98 -26.78
CA GLU A 241 19.08 -16.26 -26.76
C GLU A 241 18.30 -16.47 -25.47
N PHE A 242 18.64 -17.48 -24.65
CA PHE A 242 17.82 -17.91 -23.52
C PHE A 242 18.52 -17.81 -22.17
N ILE A 243 17.68 -17.73 -21.13
CA ILE A 243 18.08 -17.78 -19.73
C ILE A 243 17.16 -18.76 -18.98
N ASP A 244 17.72 -19.52 -18.06
CA ASP A 244 16.94 -20.37 -17.17
C ASP A 244 16.50 -19.58 -15.93
N MET A 245 15.19 -19.52 -15.72
CA MET A 245 14.58 -18.94 -14.51
C MET A 245 13.89 -20.02 -13.66
N GLY A 246 14.12 -21.29 -13.98
CA GLY A 246 13.46 -22.44 -13.37
C GLY A 246 12.03 -22.66 -13.85
N ASN A 247 11.39 -23.71 -13.35
CA ASN A 247 10.02 -24.06 -13.67
C ASN A 247 9.04 -23.66 -12.55
N VAL A 248 7.75 -23.58 -12.92
CA VAL A 248 6.63 -23.45 -11.97
C VAL A 248 5.51 -24.33 -12.49
N ASP A 249 5.58 -25.64 -12.22
CA ASP A 249 4.55 -26.61 -12.57
C ASP A 249 3.41 -26.65 -11.54
N ASP A 250 3.72 -26.38 -10.28
CA ASP A 250 2.82 -26.27 -9.13
C ASP A 250 3.40 -25.36 -8.04
N ILE A 251 2.53 -24.95 -7.10
CA ILE A 251 2.90 -24.18 -5.91
C ILE A 251 2.46 -24.96 -4.67
N SER A 252 3.36 -25.02 -3.68
CA SER A 252 3.05 -25.69 -2.41
C SER A 252 1.93 -24.98 -1.66
N GLN A 253 1.08 -25.76 -0.99
CA GLN A 253 -0.08 -25.22 -0.26
C GLN A 253 0.33 -24.24 0.86
N GLY A 254 1.50 -24.44 1.47
CA GLY A 254 2.05 -23.54 2.49
C GLY A 254 2.40 -22.14 2.00
N GLU A 255 2.78 -21.97 0.74
CA GLU A 255 3.01 -20.64 0.15
C GLU A 255 1.72 -19.82 0.06
N TYR A 256 0.56 -20.47 -0.14
CA TYR A 256 -0.73 -19.74 -0.22
C TYR A 256 -1.11 -19.08 1.11
N PHE A 257 -0.79 -19.73 2.24
CA PHE A 257 -0.96 -19.10 3.55
C PHE A 257 -0.04 -17.89 3.69
N GLY A 258 1.24 -18.02 3.29
CA GLY A 258 2.21 -16.90 3.20
C GLY A 258 1.65 -15.73 2.39
N GLY A 259 1.18 -16.06 1.20
CA GLY A 259 0.47 -15.17 0.27
C GLY A 259 -0.67 -14.43 0.93
N ALA A 260 -1.52 -15.15 1.67
CA ALA A 260 -2.72 -14.57 2.26
C ALA A 260 -2.39 -13.59 3.38
N VAL A 261 -1.41 -13.92 4.23
CA VAL A 261 -0.88 -13.02 5.27
C VAL A 261 -0.36 -11.72 4.64
N TRP A 262 0.47 -11.84 3.61
CA TRP A 262 1.05 -10.68 2.94
C TRP A 262 -0.01 -9.84 2.21
N ALA A 263 -0.94 -10.50 1.51
CA ALA A 263 -2.07 -9.85 0.87
C ALA A 263 -2.87 -9.01 1.88
N LEU A 264 -3.21 -9.58 3.06
CA LEU A 264 -3.90 -8.83 4.12
C LEU A 264 -3.13 -7.58 4.56
N ILE A 265 -1.81 -7.65 4.72
CA ILE A 265 -1.00 -6.48 5.10
C ILE A 265 -1.05 -5.41 4.00
N LYS A 266 -0.94 -5.80 2.73
CA LYS A 266 -1.04 -4.87 1.60
C LYS A 266 -2.45 -4.31 1.40
N SER A 267 -3.49 -4.96 1.92
CA SER A 267 -4.88 -4.49 1.84
C SER A 267 -5.08 -3.09 2.43
N PHE A 268 -4.30 -2.72 3.45
CA PHE A 268 -4.38 -1.41 4.10
C PHE A 268 -4.04 -0.24 3.18
N LYS A 269 -3.25 -0.47 2.14
CA LYS A 269 -2.85 0.56 1.16
C LYS A 269 -3.57 0.41 -0.18
N SER A 270 -3.99 -0.80 -0.54
CA SER A 270 -4.53 -1.08 -1.89
C SER A 270 -5.60 -2.17 -1.86
N PRO A 271 -6.76 -1.93 -1.21
CA PRO A 271 -7.76 -2.97 -0.94
C PRO A 271 -8.33 -3.60 -2.22
N PHE A 272 -8.49 -2.82 -3.29
CA PHE A 272 -9.07 -3.31 -4.55
C PHE A 272 -8.20 -4.35 -5.26
N LYS A 273 -6.90 -4.04 -5.44
CA LYS A 273 -5.92 -4.98 -6.03
C LYS A 273 -5.79 -6.23 -5.16
N THR A 274 -5.76 -6.03 -3.85
CA THR A 274 -5.58 -7.10 -2.89
C THR A 274 -6.75 -8.09 -2.87
N LEU A 275 -8.00 -7.64 -3.02
CA LEU A 275 -9.15 -8.54 -3.05
C LEU A 275 -9.04 -9.59 -4.16
N MET A 276 -8.63 -9.18 -5.36
CA MET A 276 -8.40 -10.12 -6.46
C MET A 276 -7.27 -11.10 -6.16
N LYS A 277 -6.13 -10.61 -5.63
CA LYS A 277 -5.01 -11.48 -5.24
C LYS A 277 -5.39 -12.48 -4.16
N MET A 278 -6.12 -12.04 -3.13
CA MET A 278 -6.65 -12.92 -2.09
C MET A 278 -7.58 -13.99 -2.66
N GLY A 279 -8.42 -13.62 -3.63
CA GLY A 279 -9.28 -14.59 -4.32
C GLY A 279 -8.50 -15.63 -5.13
N VAL A 280 -7.37 -15.27 -5.75
CA VAL A 280 -6.47 -16.24 -6.41
C VAL A 280 -5.89 -17.21 -5.39
N LEU A 281 -5.38 -16.71 -4.27
CA LEU A 281 -4.78 -17.54 -3.22
C LEU A 281 -5.80 -18.51 -2.61
N GLU A 282 -7.03 -18.05 -2.37
CA GLU A 282 -8.10 -18.91 -1.89
C GLU A 282 -8.47 -19.96 -2.94
N GLU A 283 -8.60 -19.59 -4.22
CA GLU A 283 -8.91 -20.57 -5.27
C GLU A 283 -7.79 -21.61 -5.44
N TYR A 284 -6.52 -21.20 -5.43
CA TYR A 284 -5.37 -22.11 -5.50
C TYR A 284 -5.30 -23.05 -4.28
N MET A 285 -5.65 -22.57 -3.09
CA MET A 285 -5.69 -23.40 -1.87
C MET A 285 -6.74 -24.53 -1.95
N PHE A 286 -7.82 -24.34 -2.71
CA PHE A 286 -8.95 -25.27 -2.76
C PHE A 286 -9.13 -25.99 -4.11
N ARG A 287 -8.24 -25.76 -5.08
CA ARG A 287 -8.27 -26.41 -6.40
C ARG A 287 -6.92 -27.01 -6.77
N ASP A 288 -6.95 -27.89 -7.78
CA ASP A 288 -5.72 -28.44 -8.35
C ASP A 288 -5.01 -27.38 -9.20
N THR A 289 -3.77 -27.09 -8.83
CA THR A 289 -2.91 -26.08 -9.43
C THR A 289 -1.86 -26.66 -10.36
N LYS A 290 -1.64 -27.99 -10.35
CA LYS A 290 -0.66 -28.65 -11.22
C LYS A 290 -0.98 -28.37 -12.70
N PHE A 291 -0.08 -27.68 -13.40
CA PHE A 291 -0.25 -27.21 -14.78
C PHE A 291 -1.48 -26.32 -15.01
N ASN A 292 -2.09 -25.80 -13.95
CA ASN A 292 -3.34 -25.05 -13.99
C ASN A 292 -3.27 -23.72 -13.24
N LEU A 293 -2.09 -23.22 -12.92
CA LEU A 293 -1.89 -21.82 -12.49
C LEU A 293 -2.31 -20.81 -13.59
N LEU A 294 -2.52 -19.55 -13.23
CA LEU A 294 -2.87 -18.48 -14.18
C LEU A 294 -1.75 -18.25 -15.21
N CYS A 295 -0.47 -18.38 -14.83
CA CYS A 295 0.66 -18.34 -15.77
C CYS A 295 0.53 -19.41 -16.87
N HIS A 296 0.10 -20.64 -16.52
CA HIS A 296 -0.17 -21.72 -17.46
C HIS A 296 -1.32 -21.37 -18.40
N GLN A 297 -2.39 -20.77 -17.88
CA GLN A 297 -3.53 -20.35 -18.71
C GLN A 297 -3.14 -19.26 -19.71
N VAL A 298 -2.33 -18.29 -19.32
CA VAL A 298 -1.82 -17.27 -20.25
C VAL A 298 -0.90 -17.91 -21.29
N LYS A 299 -0.03 -18.82 -20.87
CA LYS A 299 0.89 -19.58 -21.75
C LYS A 299 0.16 -20.41 -22.80
N ASP A 300 -0.84 -21.17 -22.36
CA ASP A 300 -1.67 -21.97 -23.24
C ASP A 300 -2.40 -21.12 -24.29
N LYS A 301 -2.92 -19.95 -23.91
CA LYS A 301 -3.61 -19.05 -24.85
C LYS A 301 -2.70 -18.58 -25.99
N TYR A 302 -1.47 -18.15 -25.71
CA TYR A 302 -0.59 -17.66 -26.78
C TYR A 302 0.02 -18.79 -27.63
N PHE A 303 -0.03 -20.05 -27.19
CA PHE A 303 0.33 -21.21 -28.02
C PHE A 303 -0.82 -21.73 -28.90
N ASN A 304 -2.08 -21.46 -28.55
CA ASN A 304 -3.26 -22.03 -29.22
C ASN A 304 -4.05 -21.03 -30.07
N ASP A 305 -3.37 -20.09 -30.73
CA ASP A 305 -3.96 -19.13 -31.69
C ASP A 305 -5.09 -18.26 -31.12
N VAL A 306 -5.13 -18.04 -29.81
CA VAL A 306 -6.05 -17.06 -29.22
C VAL A 306 -5.63 -15.66 -29.69
N PRO A 307 -6.54 -14.81 -30.18
CA PRO A 307 -6.20 -13.45 -30.57
C PRO A 307 -5.51 -12.72 -29.42
N TYR A 308 -4.34 -12.13 -29.65
CA TYR A 308 -3.56 -11.50 -28.58
C TYR A 308 -4.31 -10.40 -27.82
N LEU A 309 -5.27 -9.75 -28.48
CA LEU A 309 -6.18 -8.77 -27.87
C LEU A 309 -6.99 -9.36 -26.70
N ASP A 310 -7.33 -10.64 -26.78
CA ASP A 310 -8.13 -11.40 -25.81
C ASP A 310 -7.25 -12.10 -24.74
N ILE A 311 -5.92 -11.95 -24.83
CA ILE A 311 -4.97 -12.45 -23.84
C ILE A 311 -4.56 -11.29 -22.93
N ASP A 312 -5.36 -11.05 -21.89
CA ASP A 312 -5.05 -10.07 -20.85
C ASP A 312 -4.84 -10.77 -19.49
N PRO A 313 -3.60 -10.79 -18.95
CA PRO A 313 -3.31 -11.48 -17.70
C PRO A 313 -4.12 -11.02 -16.48
N TYR A 314 -4.62 -9.79 -16.49
CA TYR A 314 -5.44 -9.22 -15.43
C TYR A 314 -6.91 -9.62 -15.56
N LEU A 315 -7.44 -9.65 -16.78
CA LEU A 315 -8.78 -10.19 -17.06
C LEU A 315 -8.85 -11.68 -16.73
N VAL A 316 -7.86 -12.48 -17.16
CA VAL A 316 -7.84 -13.92 -16.85
C VAL A 316 -7.88 -14.17 -15.33
N MET A 317 -7.11 -13.38 -14.57
CA MET A 317 -7.14 -13.43 -13.11
C MET A 317 -8.52 -13.07 -12.54
N PHE A 318 -9.08 -11.94 -12.98
CA PHE A 318 -10.39 -11.49 -12.50
C PHE A 318 -11.51 -12.49 -12.83
N GLU A 319 -11.57 -13.00 -14.06
CA GLU A 319 -12.57 -13.96 -14.51
C GLU A 319 -12.50 -15.25 -13.70
N ARG A 320 -11.29 -15.75 -13.44
CA ARG A 320 -11.07 -16.95 -12.63
C ARG A 320 -11.55 -16.76 -11.19
N VAL A 321 -11.19 -15.64 -10.56
CA VAL A 321 -11.63 -15.33 -9.19
C VAL A 321 -13.14 -15.08 -9.13
N GLN A 322 -13.71 -14.38 -10.12
CA GLN A 322 -15.15 -14.17 -10.21
C GLN A 322 -15.90 -15.49 -10.31
N GLN A 323 -15.41 -16.43 -11.14
CA GLN A 323 -16.02 -17.75 -11.26
C GLN A 323 -15.95 -18.53 -9.94
N PHE A 324 -14.80 -18.50 -9.27
CA PHE A 324 -14.65 -19.09 -7.94
C PHE A 324 -15.61 -18.47 -6.92
N PHE A 325 -15.78 -17.14 -6.92
CA PHE A 325 -16.71 -16.46 -6.00
C PHE A 325 -18.17 -16.81 -6.29
N LYS A 326 -18.57 -16.89 -7.57
CA LYS A 326 -19.93 -17.32 -7.94
C LYS A 326 -20.26 -18.73 -7.45
N GLU A 327 -19.26 -19.60 -7.36
CA GLU A 327 -19.43 -20.99 -6.91
C GLU A 327 -19.37 -21.14 -5.38
N THR A 328 -18.70 -20.24 -4.67
CA THR A 328 -18.35 -20.44 -3.25
C THR A 328 -18.83 -19.34 -2.30
N LYS A 329 -19.28 -18.20 -2.82
CA LYS A 329 -19.67 -17.02 -2.04
C LYS A 329 -21.03 -16.50 -2.47
N ASP A 330 -21.56 -15.56 -1.68
CA ASP A 330 -22.83 -14.89 -1.95
C ASP A 330 -22.68 -13.77 -2.99
N GLU A 331 -23.80 -13.35 -3.59
CA GLU A 331 -23.76 -12.39 -4.70
C GLU A 331 -23.32 -10.98 -4.28
N GLU A 332 -23.45 -10.61 -3.00
CA GLU A 332 -22.87 -9.34 -2.50
C GLU A 332 -21.34 -9.35 -2.55
N SER A 333 -20.73 -10.53 -2.32
CA SER A 333 -19.28 -10.74 -2.39
C SER A 333 -18.77 -10.72 -3.85
N VAL A 334 -19.51 -11.34 -4.76
CA VAL A 334 -19.23 -11.27 -6.21
C VAL A 334 -19.35 -9.82 -6.70
N ASP A 335 -20.39 -9.11 -6.26
CA ASP A 335 -20.59 -7.71 -6.59
C ASP A 335 -19.46 -6.83 -6.05
N ALA A 336 -19.00 -7.05 -4.82
CA ALA A 336 -17.87 -6.32 -4.25
C ALA A 336 -16.55 -6.57 -5.03
N LEU A 337 -16.33 -7.80 -5.52
CA LEU A 337 -15.21 -8.11 -6.40
C LEU A 337 -15.30 -7.33 -7.72
N ARG A 338 -16.48 -7.25 -8.33
CA ARG A 338 -16.73 -6.45 -9.55
C ARG A 338 -16.48 -4.96 -9.33
N HIS A 339 -16.89 -4.42 -8.17
CA HIS A 339 -16.58 -3.04 -7.75
C HIS A 339 -15.07 -2.82 -7.65
N ALA A 340 -14.37 -3.71 -6.93
CA ALA A 340 -12.93 -3.64 -6.76
C ALA A 340 -12.20 -3.69 -8.11
N PHE A 341 -12.61 -4.58 -9.02
CA PHE A 341 -12.04 -4.64 -10.36
C PHE A 341 -12.28 -3.36 -11.16
N TYR A 342 -13.52 -2.87 -11.23
CA TYR A 342 -13.85 -1.67 -12.00
C TYR A 342 -13.07 -0.44 -11.50
N LEU A 343 -13.05 -0.23 -10.18
CA LEU A 343 -12.30 0.87 -9.55
C LEU A 343 -10.78 0.72 -9.76
N LYS A 344 -10.25 -0.51 -9.71
CA LYS A 344 -8.81 -0.75 -9.93
C LYS A 344 -8.38 -0.58 -11.39
N VAL A 345 -9.25 -0.88 -12.35
CA VAL A 345 -9.01 -0.61 -13.77
C VAL A 345 -9.03 0.89 -14.04
N GLY A 346 -9.92 1.64 -13.39
CA GLY A 346 -9.95 3.11 -13.41
C GLY A 346 -10.36 3.73 -14.75
N THR A 347 -10.68 2.91 -15.77
CA THR A 347 -11.25 3.38 -17.04
C THR A 347 -12.75 3.59 -16.87
N GLN A 348 -13.18 4.84 -16.82
CA GLN A 348 -14.60 5.21 -16.68
C GLN A 348 -15.36 4.97 -17.99
N ILE A 349 -16.55 4.40 -17.86
CA ILE A 349 -17.53 4.23 -18.94
C ILE A 349 -18.65 5.24 -18.72
N GLU A 350 -18.93 6.06 -19.73
CA GLU A 350 -20.06 6.98 -19.66
C GLU A 350 -21.41 6.24 -19.85
N PRO A 351 -22.52 6.74 -19.30
CA PRO A 351 -23.84 6.11 -19.44
C PRO A 351 -24.27 5.88 -20.90
N ASP A 352 -23.93 6.81 -21.79
CA ASP A 352 -24.26 6.69 -23.22
C ASP A 352 -23.36 5.67 -23.94
N GLU A 353 -22.10 5.52 -23.50
CA GLU A 353 -21.19 4.46 -23.95
C GLU A 353 -21.69 3.08 -23.52
N LEU A 354 -22.29 2.94 -22.33
CA LEU A 354 -22.88 1.68 -21.88
C LEU A 354 -23.96 1.21 -22.86
N GLU A 355 -24.80 2.11 -23.37
CA GLU A 355 -25.82 1.77 -24.36
C GLU A 355 -25.24 1.53 -25.76
N LYS A 356 -24.44 2.49 -26.27
CA LYS A 356 -24.03 2.56 -27.68
C LYS A 356 -22.73 1.81 -28.00
N GLY A 357 -21.96 1.42 -26.99
CA GLY A 357 -20.61 0.91 -27.15
C GLY A 357 -19.57 2.04 -27.27
N SER A 358 -18.29 1.67 -27.31
CA SER A 358 -17.17 2.60 -27.48
C SER A 358 -16.21 2.12 -28.58
N LYS A 359 -15.55 3.04 -29.27
CA LYS A 359 -14.49 2.67 -30.23
C LYS A 359 -13.18 2.29 -29.52
N ILE A 360 -13.04 2.63 -28.24
CA ILE A 360 -11.87 2.31 -27.43
C ILE A 360 -12.01 0.87 -26.94
N TRP A 361 -11.07 0.00 -27.31
CA TRP A 361 -11.16 -1.45 -27.04
C TRP A 361 -11.36 -1.75 -25.55
N ARG A 362 -10.64 -1.06 -24.64
CA ARG A 362 -10.78 -1.23 -23.17
C ARG A 362 -12.18 -0.95 -22.71
N LYS A 363 -12.74 0.15 -23.20
CA LYS A 363 -14.10 0.55 -22.84
C LYS A 363 -15.10 -0.47 -23.35
N ASN A 364 -14.94 -0.96 -24.57
CA ASN A 364 -15.78 -2.02 -25.11
C ASN A 364 -15.72 -3.32 -24.30
N THR A 365 -14.52 -3.76 -23.89
CA THR A 365 -14.37 -4.93 -23.02
C THR A 365 -15.11 -4.72 -21.69
N LEU A 366 -14.93 -3.56 -21.05
CA LEU A 366 -15.65 -3.23 -19.82
C LEU A 366 -17.17 -3.18 -20.03
N ILE A 367 -17.65 -2.53 -21.09
CA ILE A 367 -19.08 -2.43 -21.41
C ILE A 367 -19.72 -3.82 -21.53
N ASN A 368 -19.05 -4.77 -22.18
CA ASN A 368 -19.54 -6.15 -22.28
C ASN A 368 -19.66 -6.80 -20.89
N MET A 369 -18.62 -6.65 -20.05
CA MET A 369 -18.64 -7.16 -18.67
C MET A 369 -19.74 -6.51 -17.83
N LEU A 370 -19.90 -5.18 -17.90
CA LEU A 370 -20.93 -4.43 -17.18
C LEU A 370 -22.34 -4.88 -17.55
N LYS A 371 -22.58 -5.14 -18.85
CA LYS A 371 -23.85 -5.69 -19.34
C LYS A 371 -24.11 -7.09 -18.82
N GLU A 372 -23.10 -7.97 -18.83
CA GLU A 372 -23.20 -9.31 -18.27
C GLU A 372 -23.48 -9.31 -16.75
N TRP A 373 -23.00 -8.30 -16.02
CA TRP A 373 -23.26 -8.15 -14.59
C TRP A 373 -24.62 -7.54 -14.28
N GLY A 374 -25.35 -7.04 -15.29
CA GLY A 374 -26.62 -6.36 -15.11
C GLY A 374 -26.48 -5.02 -14.37
N TRP A 375 -25.34 -4.33 -14.50
CA TRP A 375 -25.20 -2.99 -13.92
C TRP A 375 -25.96 -1.96 -14.76
N ASP A 376 -26.71 -1.11 -14.08
CA ASP A 376 -27.44 0.00 -14.71
C ASP A 376 -26.60 1.29 -14.75
N ALA A 377 -27.07 2.26 -15.53
CA ALA A 377 -26.43 3.57 -15.65
C ALA A 377 -26.29 4.28 -14.29
N LYS A 378 -27.28 4.16 -13.41
CA LYS A 378 -27.26 4.82 -12.09
C LYS A 378 -26.13 4.31 -11.20
N LYS A 379 -25.91 2.99 -11.16
CA LYS A 379 -24.82 2.37 -10.43
C LYS A 379 -23.47 2.76 -11.04
N LEU A 380 -23.38 2.77 -12.37
CA LEU A 380 -22.17 3.16 -13.10
C LEU A 380 -21.79 4.62 -12.81
N GLU A 381 -22.72 5.56 -12.95
CA GLU A 381 -22.51 6.97 -12.62
C GLU A 381 -22.03 7.15 -11.19
N ARG A 382 -22.68 6.47 -10.24
CA ARG A 382 -22.24 6.49 -8.85
C ARG A 382 -20.80 6.03 -8.72
N LEU A 383 -20.41 4.91 -9.33
CA LEU A 383 -19.03 4.41 -9.25
C LEU A 383 -18.00 5.28 -9.99
N ASN A 384 -18.38 5.90 -11.10
CA ASN A 384 -17.52 6.86 -11.79
C ASN A 384 -17.16 8.04 -10.88
N ASP A 385 -18.09 8.46 -10.01
CA ASP A 385 -17.88 9.53 -9.03
C ASP A 385 -17.12 9.09 -7.76
N TYR A 386 -16.54 7.88 -7.73
CA TYR A 386 -15.86 7.34 -6.54
C TYR A 386 -14.83 8.28 -5.90
N SER A 387 -14.09 9.05 -6.71
CA SER A 387 -13.11 10.03 -6.18
C SER A 387 -13.74 11.08 -5.28
N ASN A 388 -14.99 11.46 -5.56
CA ASN A 388 -15.77 12.45 -4.82
C ASN A 388 -16.73 11.80 -3.81
N TRP A 389 -16.70 10.47 -3.66
CA TRP A 389 -17.51 9.81 -2.65
C TRP A 389 -17.17 10.34 -1.27
N GLN A 390 -18.24 10.59 -0.54
CA GLN A 390 -18.26 10.81 0.88
C GLN A 390 -17.52 9.68 1.62
N MET A 391 -16.80 10.05 2.69
CA MET A 391 -15.97 9.10 3.44
C MET A 391 -16.75 7.84 3.86
N MET A 392 -17.95 8.01 4.40
CA MET A 392 -18.74 6.88 4.91
C MET A 392 -19.14 5.90 3.80
N HIS A 393 -19.43 6.38 2.59
CA HIS A 393 -19.68 5.49 1.44
C HIS A 393 -18.44 4.70 1.02
N LYS A 394 -17.25 5.33 1.09
CA LYS A 394 -15.98 4.63 0.86
C LYS A 394 -15.74 3.58 1.96
N VAL A 395 -16.02 3.91 3.22
CA VAL A 395 -15.91 3.00 4.36
C VAL A 395 -16.86 1.81 4.21
N ASP A 396 -18.08 2.01 3.73
CA ASP A 396 -19.03 0.92 3.50
C ASP A 396 -18.51 -0.09 2.46
N LEU A 397 -17.99 0.40 1.33
CA LEU A 397 -17.35 -0.45 0.33
C LEU A 397 -16.10 -1.14 0.90
N GLY A 398 -15.27 -0.39 1.65
CA GLY A 398 -14.08 -0.91 2.32
C GLY A 398 -14.41 -2.03 3.32
N ASN A 399 -15.48 -1.87 4.10
CA ASN A 399 -15.98 -2.88 5.03
C ASN A 399 -16.46 -4.15 4.31
N ARG A 400 -17.18 -4.01 3.19
CA ARG A 400 -17.58 -5.15 2.35
C ARG A 400 -16.36 -5.92 1.85
N ILE A 401 -15.35 -5.23 1.32
CA ILE A 401 -14.11 -5.84 0.84
C ILE A 401 -13.35 -6.52 1.98
N ASN A 402 -13.18 -5.83 3.11
CA ASN A 402 -12.45 -6.35 4.26
C ASN A 402 -13.13 -7.60 4.85
N LYS A 403 -14.47 -7.63 4.90
CA LYS A 403 -15.22 -8.83 5.31
C LYS A 403 -14.86 -10.04 4.44
N ILE A 404 -14.73 -9.85 3.13
CA ILE A 404 -14.34 -10.93 2.20
C ILE A 404 -12.89 -11.33 2.42
N LEU A 405 -11.97 -10.36 2.51
CA LEU A 405 -10.55 -10.62 2.78
C LEU A 405 -10.35 -11.44 4.06
N MET A 406 -11.04 -11.08 5.15
CA MET A 406 -10.97 -11.80 6.42
C MET A 406 -11.57 -13.21 6.31
N ALA A 407 -12.67 -13.37 5.58
CA ALA A 407 -13.28 -14.69 5.33
C ALA A 407 -12.35 -15.60 4.51
N SER A 408 -11.77 -15.09 3.42
CA SER A 408 -10.80 -15.81 2.59
C SER A 408 -9.56 -16.21 3.38
N TYR A 409 -8.99 -15.30 4.17
CA TYR A 409 -7.87 -15.61 5.06
C TYR A 409 -8.23 -16.69 6.08
N LYS A 410 -9.41 -16.60 6.69
CA LYS A 410 -9.88 -17.61 7.64
C LYS A 410 -9.96 -18.99 6.98
N ASN A 411 -10.53 -19.08 5.77
CA ASN A 411 -10.63 -20.33 5.02
C ASN A 411 -9.25 -20.93 4.71
N ILE A 412 -8.33 -20.10 4.22
CA ILE A 412 -6.94 -20.49 3.92
C ILE A 412 -6.23 -20.95 5.21
N SER A 413 -6.40 -20.21 6.31
CA SER A 413 -5.81 -20.54 7.61
C SER A 413 -6.35 -21.87 8.18
N GLU A 414 -7.65 -22.13 8.04
CA GLU A 414 -8.27 -23.39 8.46
C GLU A 414 -7.75 -24.57 7.63
N LYS A 415 -7.62 -24.40 6.32
CA LYS A 415 -7.03 -25.43 5.45
C LYS A 415 -5.56 -25.67 5.77
N ASN A 416 -4.78 -24.62 6.01
CA ASN A 416 -3.36 -24.71 6.36
C ASN A 416 -3.11 -25.53 7.63
N LYS A 417 -4.01 -25.45 8.64
CA LYS A 417 -3.91 -26.25 9.87
C LYS A 417 -4.06 -27.77 9.65
N THR A 418 -4.58 -28.18 8.50
CA THR A 418 -4.73 -29.60 8.14
C THR A 418 -3.54 -30.15 7.35
N LEU A 419 -2.62 -29.28 6.93
CA LEU A 419 -1.43 -29.66 6.17
C LEU A 419 -0.33 -30.16 7.11
N ASP A 420 0.65 -30.85 6.54
CA ASP A 420 1.84 -31.25 7.29
C ASP A 420 2.58 -29.99 7.77
N PRO A 421 3.00 -29.91 9.05
CA PRO A 421 3.78 -28.77 9.55
C PRO A 421 5.02 -28.43 8.72
N SER A 422 5.62 -29.41 8.03
CA SER A 422 6.75 -29.22 7.12
C SER A 422 6.41 -28.43 5.85
N GLU A 423 5.13 -28.32 5.49
CA GLU A 423 4.66 -27.48 4.39
C GLU A 423 4.49 -26.01 4.81
N SER A 424 4.36 -25.72 6.11
CA SER A 424 4.15 -24.35 6.59
C SER A 424 5.44 -23.53 6.54
N LEU A 425 5.52 -22.60 5.58
CA LEU A 425 6.66 -21.69 5.40
C LEU A 425 6.60 -20.42 6.27
N ILE A 426 5.51 -20.21 7.02
CA ILE A 426 5.34 -19.06 7.91
C ILE A 426 5.82 -19.41 9.34
N THR A 427 6.54 -18.47 9.97
CA THR A 427 6.95 -18.60 11.37
C THR A 427 5.86 -18.15 12.35
N GLU A 428 5.87 -18.63 13.61
CA GLU A 428 4.96 -18.11 14.66
C GLU A 428 5.08 -16.59 14.82
N LYS A 429 6.29 -16.05 14.64
CA LYS A 429 6.59 -14.61 14.69
C LYS A 429 5.77 -13.82 13.67
N ASP A 430 5.67 -14.31 12.44
CA ASP A 430 4.92 -13.67 11.35
C ASP A 430 3.41 -13.69 11.62
N THR A 431 2.92 -14.81 12.17
CA THR A 431 1.52 -14.94 12.57
C THR A 431 1.18 -13.98 13.71
N HIS A 432 2.06 -13.83 14.70
CA HIS A 432 1.91 -12.85 15.78
C HIS A 432 1.97 -11.41 15.28
N LEU A 433 2.92 -11.08 14.39
CA LEU A 433 3.06 -9.77 13.77
C LEU A 433 1.77 -9.39 13.00
N LEU A 434 1.25 -10.30 12.18
CA LEU A 434 0.00 -10.09 11.45
C LEU A 434 -1.18 -9.89 12.40
N GLY A 435 -1.33 -10.78 13.40
CA GLY A 435 -2.39 -10.67 14.39
C GLY A 435 -2.40 -9.29 15.03
N ARG A 436 -1.22 -8.79 15.41
CA ARG A 436 -1.07 -7.45 16.00
C ARG A 436 -1.32 -6.31 15.02
N LYS A 437 -0.87 -6.41 13.76
CA LYS A 437 -1.24 -5.44 12.69
C LYS A 437 -2.77 -5.39 12.53
N LEU A 438 -3.44 -6.53 12.38
CA LEU A 438 -4.90 -6.62 12.26
C LEU A 438 -5.62 -6.04 13.49
N PHE A 439 -5.15 -6.35 14.70
CA PHE A 439 -5.72 -5.78 15.93
C PHE A 439 -5.53 -4.26 16.00
N SER A 440 -4.35 -3.76 15.63
CA SER A 440 -4.07 -2.32 15.62
C SER A 440 -5.03 -1.57 14.69
N PHE A 441 -5.30 -2.09 13.50
CA PHE A 441 -6.20 -1.42 12.55
C PHE A 441 -7.69 -1.58 12.86
N TYR A 442 -8.14 -2.78 13.26
CA TYR A 442 -9.58 -3.10 13.30
C TYR A 442 -10.17 -3.21 14.70
N ARG A 443 -9.37 -3.45 15.75
CA ARG A 443 -9.93 -3.68 17.08
C ARG A 443 -10.48 -2.37 17.64
N THR A 444 -11.77 -2.35 17.94
CA THR A 444 -12.38 -1.29 18.75
C THR A 444 -11.94 -1.42 20.21
N ALA A 445 -11.51 -0.32 20.82
CA ALA A 445 -11.18 -0.26 22.24
C ALA A 445 -11.71 1.04 22.86
N PRO A 446 -11.97 1.08 24.18
CA PRO A 446 -12.43 2.30 24.84
C PRO A 446 -11.43 3.44 24.60
N ASN A 447 -11.93 4.59 24.13
CA ASN A 447 -11.14 5.79 23.82
C ASN A 447 -10.16 5.64 22.65
N LYS A 448 -10.10 4.49 21.97
CA LYS A 448 -9.39 4.36 20.70
C LYS A 448 -10.18 5.07 19.61
N VAL A 449 -9.51 5.86 18.81
CA VAL A 449 -10.06 6.54 17.65
C VAL A 449 -10.08 5.54 16.49
N ASP A 450 -11.25 5.37 15.86
CA ASP A 450 -11.38 4.46 14.72
C ASP A 450 -10.49 4.92 13.55
N ASN A 451 -9.78 4.00 12.93
CA ASN A 451 -8.95 4.24 11.75
C ASN A 451 -9.73 3.88 10.48
N LEU A 452 -10.56 4.81 10.02
CA LEU A 452 -11.29 4.67 8.76
C LEU A 452 -10.37 4.77 7.54
N GLY A 453 -9.23 5.45 7.66
CA GLY A 453 -8.22 5.56 6.60
C GLY A 453 -7.71 4.20 6.11
N ALA A 454 -7.68 3.18 6.97
CA ALA A 454 -7.28 1.82 6.60
C ALA A 454 -8.25 1.09 5.65
N LEU A 455 -9.46 1.63 5.44
CA LEU A 455 -10.52 1.02 4.63
C LEU A 455 -10.78 1.75 3.32
N VAL A 456 -10.17 2.92 3.12
CA VAL A 456 -10.51 3.83 2.02
C VAL A 456 -9.29 4.25 1.23
N ASP A 457 -9.52 4.67 0.00
CA ASP A 457 -8.50 5.21 -0.88
C ASP A 457 -8.84 6.66 -1.32
N GLY A 458 -7.80 7.42 -1.62
CA GLY A 458 -7.87 8.79 -2.12
C GLY A 458 -8.19 9.88 -1.08
N LYS A 459 -8.63 11.04 -1.56
CA LYS A 459 -8.98 12.19 -0.70
C LYS A 459 -10.26 11.92 0.09
N THR A 460 -10.25 12.36 1.35
CA THR A 460 -11.35 12.17 2.32
C THR A 460 -11.74 13.45 3.05
N ALA A 461 -11.02 14.56 2.79
CA ALA A 461 -11.29 15.84 3.41
C ALA A 461 -12.65 16.37 2.95
N GLU A 462 -13.48 16.77 3.92
CA GLU A 462 -14.79 17.36 3.65
C GLU A 462 -14.61 18.86 3.39
N THR A 463 -15.48 19.45 2.57
CA THR A 463 -15.40 20.90 2.28
C THR A 463 -15.89 21.74 3.46
N GLU A 464 -16.89 21.24 4.17
CA GLU A 464 -17.51 21.90 5.32
C GLU A 464 -17.88 20.85 6.38
N LEU A 465 -17.68 21.16 7.66
CA LEU A 465 -18.02 20.30 8.80
C LEU A 465 -18.70 21.11 9.90
N THR A 466 -19.70 20.51 10.53
CA THR A 466 -20.40 21.07 11.70
C THR A 466 -20.18 20.17 12.92
N PHE A 467 -19.70 20.74 14.01
CA PHE A 467 -19.63 20.11 15.34
C PHE A 467 -20.81 20.60 16.16
N LEU A 468 -21.79 19.73 16.40
CA LEU A 468 -23.02 20.05 17.12
C LEU A 468 -23.03 19.40 18.51
N LEU A 469 -23.25 20.20 19.55
CA LEU A 469 -23.59 19.73 20.89
C LEU A 469 -25.10 19.68 21.03
N GLU A 470 -25.64 18.49 21.27
CA GLU A 470 -27.06 18.29 21.52
C GLU A 470 -27.26 17.90 22.99
N GLN A 471 -28.18 18.60 23.65
CA GLN A 471 -28.64 18.27 24.99
C GLN A 471 -30.14 18.59 25.11
N LYS A 472 -31.00 17.58 24.98
CA LYS A 472 -32.46 17.74 24.96
C LYS A 472 -33.02 18.36 26.24
N THR A 473 -32.45 18.01 27.39
CA THR A 473 -32.80 18.60 28.70
C THR A 473 -31.55 18.78 29.56
N SER A 474 -31.59 19.67 30.56
CA SER A 474 -30.47 19.89 31.50
C SER A 474 -30.08 18.66 32.33
N ARG A 475 -30.92 17.62 32.33
CA ARG A 475 -30.65 16.32 32.98
C ARG A 475 -30.08 15.27 32.03
N ASP A 476 -30.21 15.47 30.72
CA ASP A 476 -29.69 14.55 29.71
C ASP A 476 -28.19 14.67 29.56
N LYS A 477 -27.55 13.56 29.17
CA LYS A 477 -26.13 13.57 28.83
C LYS A 477 -25.94 14.28 27.49
N ALA A 478 -25.23 15.40 27.53
CA ALA A 478 -24.84 16.12 26.32
C ALA A 478 -24.03 15.19 25.39
N THR A 479 -24.37 15.21 24.10
CA THR A 479 -23.73 14.39 23.06
C THR A 479 -23.26 15.27 21.93
N TRP A 480 -22.03 15.03 21.48
CA TRP A 480 -21.45 15.71 20.35
C TRP A 480 -21.65 14.92 19.06
N TYR A 481 -21.94 15.64 17.98
CA TYR A 481 -22.13 15.11 16.64
C TYR A 481 -21.17 15.82 15.68
N LEU A 482 -20.46 15.04 14.88
CA LEU A 482 -19.72 15.50 13.71
C LEU A 482 -20.62 15.28 12.50
N ILE A 483 -20.99 16.37 11.84
CA ILE A 483 -21.94 16.40 10.74
C ILE A 483 -21.25 16.96 9.50
N ARG A 484 -21.52 16.37 8.34
CA ARG A 484 -21.09 16.87 7.04
C ARG A 484 -21.84 18.13 6.68
N GLY A 485 -21.11 19.08 6.09
CA GLY A 485 -21.70 20.30 5.57
C GLY A 485 -21.91 21.37 6.63
N LYS A 486 -22.27 22.55 6.16
CA LYS A 486 -22.73 23.66 6.99
C LYS A 486 -24.22 23.53 7.27
N THR A 487 -24.60 23.08 8.46
CA THR A 487 -26.02 23.00 8.86
C THR A 487 -26.33 23.78 10.13
N ARG A 488 -27.46 24.50 10.09
CA ARG A 488 -28.09 25.17 11.24
C ARG A 488 -29.39 24.48 11.67
N GLU A 489 -29.75 23.40 11.02
CA GLU A 489 -30.97 22.64 11.27
C GLU A 489 -30.89 21.91 12.63
N SER A 490 -32.04 21.56 13.20
CA SER A 490 -32.06 20.73 14.40
C SER A 490 -31.70 19.28 14.06
N LEU A 491 -31.21 18.51 15.04
CA LEU A 491 -30.69 17.15 14.80
C LEU A 491 -31.69 16.21 14.11
N ASP A 492 -32.99 16.37 14.36
CA ASP A 492 -34.08 15.60 13.76
C ASP A 492 -34.33 15.91 12.27
N GLN A 493 -33.81 17.02 11.77
CA GLN A 493 -33.91 17.45 10.37
C GLN A 493 -32.68 17.05 9.56
N ILE A 494 -31.58 16.74 10.24
CA ILE A 494 -30.33 16.32 9.61
C ILE A 494 -30.49 14.89 9.10
N LYS A 495 -30.11 14.65 7.84
CA LYS A 495 -30.12 13.31 7.25
C LYS A 495 -29.11 12.42 7.96
N ASP A 496 -29.49 11.17 8.21
CA ASP A 496 -28.62 10.20 8.88
C ASP A 496 -27.27 10.04 8.16
N ASP A 497 -27.25 10.09 6.82
CA ASP A 497 -26.04 9.97 5.99
C ASP A 497 -25.05 11.16 6.16
N ASP A 498 -25.52 12.30 6.66
CA ASP A 498 -24.69 13.46 6.96
C ASP A 498 -24.09 13.39 8.37
N ILE A 499 -24.57 12.50 9.25
CA ILE A 499 -24.00 12.29 10.58
C ILE A 499 -22.81 11.33 10.48
N ILE A 500 -21.59 11.87 10.48
CA ILE A 500 -20.35 11.10 10.34
C ILE A 500 -20.05 10.32 11.61
N LYS A 501 -20.12 10.97 12.78
CA LYS A 501 -19.78 10.34 14.07
C LYS A 501 -20.44 11.05 15.23
N LYS A 502 -20.78 10.29 16.28
CA LYS A 502 -21.18 10.84 17.59
C LYS A 502 -20.19 10.44 18.68
N SER A 503 -19.99 11.34 19.65
CA SER A 503 -19.13 11.09 20.82
C SER A 503 -19.63 11.84 22.05
N LYS A 504 -19.12 11.47 23.23
CA LYS A 504 -19.37 12.19 24.48
C LYS A 504 -18.54 13.46 24.61
N THR A 505 -17.44 13.58 23.87
CA THR A 505 -16.52 14.73 23.96
C THR A 505 -16.20 15.31 22.59
N LEU A 506 -16.12 16.65 22.53
CA LEU A 506 -15.66 17.38 21.35
C LEU A 506 -14.23 16.98 20.97
N THR A 507 -13.36 16.81 21.96
CA THR A 507 -11.95 16.44 21.78
C THR A 507 -11.75 15.11 21.07
N PHE A 508 -12.61 14.13 21.34
CA PHE A 508 -12.58 12.86 20.63
C PHE A 508 -13.01 13.05 19.16
N LEU A 509 -14.04 13.86 18.89
CA LEU A 509 -14.42 14.17 17.51
C LEU A 509 -13.33 14.94 16.77
N MET A 510 -12.63 15.87 17.43
CA MET A 510 -11.48 16.56 16.83
C MET A 510 -10.38 15.56 16.45
N ALA A 511 -9.98 14.69 17.38
CA ALA A 511 -8.99 13.65 17.12
C ALA A 511 -9.43 12.72 15.97
N PHE A 512 -10.68 12.28 15.97
CA PHE A 512 -11.27 11.47 14.91
C PHE A 512 -11.26 12.17 13.55
N THR A 513 -11.64 13.46 13.51
CA THR A 513 -11.72 14.26 12.28
C THR A 513 -10.34 14.38 11.63
N VAL A 514 -9.32 14.70 12.42
CA VAL A 514 -7.95 14.86 11.93
C VAL A 514 -7.33 13.52 11.55
N PHE A 515 -7.47 12.49 12.41
CA PHE A 515 -6.87 11.17 12.18
C PHE A 515 -7.38 10.49 10.91
N ASN A 516 -8.64 10.74 10.55
CA ASN A 516 -9.26 10.22 9.33
C ASN A 516 -9.18 11.18 8.14
N ASN A 517 -8.33 12.21 8.21
CA ASN A 517 -8.11 13.20 7.16
C ASN A 517 -9.41 13.87 6.67
N LEU A 518 -10.42 14.02 7.54
CA LEU A 518 -11.68 14.70 7.21
C LEU A 518 -11.52 16.23 7.20
N TYR A 519 -10.41 16.74 7.76
CA TYR A 519 -10.08 18.15 7.88
C TYR A 519 -8.75 18.48 7.21
N ASN A 520 -8.73 19.58 6.45
CA ASN A 520 -7.55 20.28 5.95
C ASN A 520 -7.72 21.80 6.13
N GLU A 521 -6.72 22.58 5.70
CA GLU A 521 -6.73 24.06 5.83
C GLU A 521 -7.88 24.74 5.07
N ASP A 522 -8.41 24.09 4.03
CA ASP A 522 -9.51 24.59 3.22
C ASP A 522 -10.90 24.20 3.78
N THR A 523 -10.94 23.34 4.80
CA THR A 523 -12.19 22.83 5.38
C THR A 523 -12.83 23.91 6.26
N LYS A 524 -14.06 24.29 5.96
CA LYS A 524 -14.80 25.27 6.78
C LYS A 524 -15.46 24.58 7.97
N ILE A 525 -15.17 25.08 9.17
CA ILE A 525 -15.68 24.51 10.42
C ILE A 525 -16.76 25.39 11.03
N ILE A 526 -17.79 24.77 11.58
CA ILE A 526 -18.83 25.42 12.39
C ILE A 526 -18.96 24.69 13.72
N LEU A 527 -18.89 25.43 14.81
CA LEU A 527 -19.18 24.95 16.15
C LEU A 527 -20.57 25.41 16.58
N ARG A 528 -21.43 24.46 16.92
CA ARG A 528 -22.75 24.70 17.49
C ARG A 528 -22.81 24.11 18.88
N ALA A 529 -22.43 24.92 19.86
CA ALA A 529 -22.62 24.60 21.26
C ALA A 529 -23.26 25.80 21.95
N ASP A 530 -24.35 25.56 22.66
CA ASP A 530 -25.02 26.60 23.43
C ASP A 530 -24.06 27.15 24.50
N GLU A 531 -23.91 28.47 24.54
CA GLU A 531 -23.14 29.26 25.52
C GLU A 531 -21.76 28.69 25.93
N GLY A 532 -20.92 28.34 24.95
CA GLY A 532 -19.52 27.94 25.16
C GLY A 532 -18.52 29.10 25.03
N ALA A 533 -17.39 29.01 25.76
CA ALA A 533 -16.27 29.95 25.61
C ALA A 533 -15.45 29.74 24.32
N MET A 534 -15.61 28.60 23.64
CA MET A 534 -14.88 28.22 22.43
C MET A 534 -15.62 28.71 21.19
N LYS A 535 -14.91 29.39 20.28
CA LYS A 535 -15.41 29.84 18.98
C LYS A 535 -14.93 28.92 17.85
N ASP A 536 -15.54 29.05 16.68
CA ASP A 536 -15.12 28.36 15.44
C ASP A 536 -13.61 28.53 15.18
N SER A 537 -13.07 29.73 15.42
CA SER A 537 -11.64 30.02 15.26
C SER A 537 -10.75 29.23 16.22
N ASP A 538 -11.19 29.06 17.46
CA ASP A 538 -10.43 28.31 18.47
C ASP A 538 -10.41 26.82 18.13
N LEU A 539 -11.54 26.31 17.62
CA LEU A 539 -11.67 24.94 17.14
C LEU A 539 -10.76 24.68 15.92
N ALA A 540 -10.71 25.59 14.96
CA ALA A 540 -9.83 25.48 13.80
C ALA A 540 -8.34 25.45 14.20
N VAL A 541 -7.93 26.31 15.14
CA VAL A 541 -6.57 26.29 15.70
C VAL A 541 -6.26 24.96 16.37
N LEU A 542 -7.20 24.43 17.17
CA LEU A 542 -7.03 23.13 17.84
C LEU A 542 -6.91 21.98 16.84
N LEU A 543 -7.75 21.96 15.80
CA LEU A 543 -7.68 20.94 14.73
C LEU A 543 -6.32 20.98 14.02
N ASP A 544 -5.80 22.17 13.71
CA ASP A 544 -4.47 22.30 13.09
C ASP A 544 -3.34 21.84 14.04
N GLN A 545 -3.43 22.16 15.33
CA GLN A 545 -2.45 21.69 16.32
C GLN A 545 -2.43 20.17 16.46
N ILE A 546 -3.61 19.52 16.41
CA ILE A 546 -3.74 18.06 16.39
C ILE A 546 -3.21 17.48 15.06
N ARG A 547 -3.46 18.15 13.92
CA ARG A 547 -2.96 17.75 12.60
C ARG A 547 -1.44 17.71 12.56
N GLN A 548 -0.80 18.78 13.02
CA GLN A 548 0.67 18.84 13.13
C GLN A 548 1.22 17.78 14.09
N PHE A 549 0.52 17.50 15.19
CA PHE A 549 0.89 16.44 16.13
C PHE A 549 0.86 15.07 15.45
N ILE A 550 -0.23 14.72 14.76
CA ILE A 550 -0.36 13.42 14.08
C ILE A 550 0.64 13.29 12.92
N ALA A 551 0.83 14.35 12.12
CA ALA A 551 1.73 14.35 10.97
C ALA A 551 3.21 14.21 11.35
N SER A 552 3.60 14.54 12.58
CA SER A 552 4.98 14.36 13.07
C SER A 552 5.39 12.89 13.20
N THR A 553 4.43 11.96 13.20
CA THR A 553 4.69 10.52 13.14
C THR A 553 4.30 9.97 11.77
N ASN A 554 5.25 9.31 11.10
CA ASN A 554 4.93 8.51 9.93
C ASN A 554 4.27 7.18 10.34
N ILE A 555 2.96 7.19 10.54
CA ILE A 555 2.16 5.99 10.89
C ILE A 555 2.28 4.90 9.80
N ALA A 556 2.66 5.27 8.57
CA ALA A 556 2.86 4.31 7.47
C ALA A 556 4.21 3.57 7.52
N ALA A 557 5.09 3.93 8.46
CA ALA A 557 6.45 3.38 8.64
C ALA A 557 6.64 2.72 10.03
N LEU A 558 5.60 2.05 10.54
CA LEU A 558 5.72 1.28 11.80
C LEU A 558 6.75 0.15 11.63
N SER A 559 7.74 0.09 12.51
CA SER A 559 8.72 -1.00 12.48
C SER A 559 8.07 -2.31 12.91
N ASN A 560 8.48 -3.43 12.30
CA ASN A 560 8.02 -4.74 12.72
C ASN A 560 8.47 -5.06 14.15
N GLU A 561 9.58 -4.49 14.61
CA GLU A 561 10.06 -4.58 15.99
C GLU A 561 9.04 -3.98 16.98
N ASP A 562 8.55 -2.76 16.73
CA ASP A 562 7.56 -2.11 17.59
C ASP A 562 6.24 -2.90 17.68
N LEU A 563 5.88 -3.63 16.62
CA LEU A 563 4.71 -4.50 16.59
C LEU A 563 4.94 -5.84 17.30
N LEU A 564 6.18 -6.33 17.40
CA LEU A 564 6.54 -7.54 18.14
C LEU A 564 6.66 -7.32 19.65
N ASP A 565 6.72 -6.06 20.08
CA ASP A 565 6.61 -5.65 21.47
C ASP A 565 5.19 -5.21 21.88
N ASP A 566 4.96 -5.06 23.19
CA ASP A 566 3.73 -4.46 23.72
C ASP A 566 3.57 -3.02 23.23
N ALA A 567 2.34 -2.63 22.87
CA ALA A 567 2.02 -1.26 22.51
C ALA A 567 2.45 -0.27 23.60
N LYS A 568 3.32 0.68 23.24
CA LYS A 568 3.77 1.79 24.10
C LYS A 568 3.34 3.13 23.52
N VAL A 569 3.07 4.11 24.37
CA VAL A 569 2.84 5.49 23.94
C VAL A 569 4.13 6.04 23.34
N ASN A 570 4.06 6.43 22.07
CA ASN A 570 5.18 7.00 21.31
C ASN A 570 5.15 8.52 21.32
N GLN A 571 3.96 9.12 21.26
CA GLN A 571 3.75 10.56 21.32
C GLN A 571 2.49 10.91 22.10
N LEU A 572 2.50 12.04 22.81
CA LEU A 572 1.46 12.48 23.71
C LEU A 572 1.14 13.96 23.49
N PHE A 573 -0.10 14.24 23.12
CA PHE A 573 -0.69 15.57 23.09
C PHE A 573 -1.60 15.76 24.32
N MET A 574 -1.40 16.83 25.08
CA MET A 574 -2.22 17.15 26.25
C MET A 574 -2.90 18.51 26.07
N LEU A 575 -4.23 18.49 26.05
CA LEU A 575 -5.07 19.68 26.14
C LEU A 575 -5.40 19.92 27.63
N ILE A 576 -4.89 21.00 28.20
CA ILE A 576 -5.06 21.32 29.63
C ILE A 576 -5.98 22.54 29.77
N ASP A 577 -7.14 22.31 30.37
CA ASP A 577 -8.15 23.34 30.59
C ASP A 577 -8.02 23.94 32.00
N PHE A 578 -7.55 25.18 32.07
CA PHE A 578 -7.56 26.01 33.27
C PHE A 578 -8.80 26.92 33.36
N GLY A 579 -9.66 26.92 32.34
CA GLY A 579 -10.71 27.90 32.08
C GLY A 579 -10.34 28.89 30.96
N THR A 580 -11.35 29.48 30.34
CA THR A 580 -11.18 30.48 29.26
C THR A 580 -11.88 31.78 29.65
N PRO A 581 -11.14 32.88 29.91
CA PRO A 581 -9.68 32.97 29.94
C PRO A 581 -9.07 32.23 31.16
N PRO A 582 -7.79 31.81 31.09
CA PRO A 582 -7.09 31.21 32.23
C PRO A 582 -7.05 32.19 33.43
N PRO A 583 -7.24 31.71 34.67
CA PRO A 583 -7.17 32.56 35.85
C PRO A 583 -5.81 33.29 35.97
N PRO A 584 -5.77 34.51 36.53
CA PRO A 584 -4.52 35.28 36.68
C PRO A 584 -3.41 34.51 37.37
N GLU A 585 -3.75 33.71 38.39
CA GLU A 585 -2.81 32.85 39.13
C GLU A 585 -2.03 31.86 38.23
N ILE A 586 -2.60 31.46 37.10
CA ILE A 586 -1.94 30.59 36.13
C ILE A 586 -0.92 31.36 35.28
N THR A 587 -1.27 32.60 34.91
CA THR A 587 -0.46 33.43 34.00
C THR A 587 0.53 34.36 34.70
N MET A 588 0.38 34.60 36.01
CA MET A 588 1.19 35.52 36.80
C MET A 588 2.21 34.78 37.68
N GLY A 589 3.34 35.43 37.97
CA GLY A 589 4.43 34.91 38.80
C GLY A 589 5.48 34.12 38.01
N ASN A 590 6.74 34.15 38.46
CA ASN A 590 7.84 33.45 37.81
C ASN A 590 8.33 32.29 38.69
N ILE A 591 8.45 31.10 38.10
CA ILE A 591 9.00 29.93 38.81
C ILE A 591 10.42 30.19 39.32
N LYS A 592 11.18 31.08 38.66
CA LYS A 592 12.52 31.51 39.07
C LYS A 592 12.53 32.29 40.39
N ASP A 593 11.39 32.75 40.88
CA ASP A 593 11.28 33.49 42.14
C ASP A 593 11.24 32.56 43.37
N CYS A 594 11.08 31.24 43.17
CA CYS A 594 11.04 30.26 44.25
C CYS A 594 12.46 29.98 44.79
N LYS A 595 12.69 30.17 46.09
CA LYS A 595 14.03 30.06 46.71
C LYS A 595 14.35 28.66 47.25
N ASN A 596 13.32 27.86 47.52
CA ASN A 596 13.46 26.53 48.09
C ASN A 596 12.42 25.56 47.49
N SER A 597 12.60 24.26 47.74
CA SER A 597 11.74 23.20 47.22
C SER A 597 10.29 23.28 47.74
N GLU A 598 10.07 23.85 48.93
CA GLU A 598 8.74 23.99 49.52
C GLU A 598 7.92 25.06 48.80
N GLU A 599 8.51 26.24 48.58
CA GLU A 599 7.94 27.33 47.79
C GLU A 599 7.64 26.87 46.36
N LEU A 600 8.58 26.14 45.73
CA LEU A 600 8.40 25.58 44.39
C LEU A 600 7.23 24.59 44.32
N ASN A 601 7.14 23.67 45.28
CA ASN A 601 6.05 22.69 45.34
C ASN A 601 4.70 23.37 45.55
N LYS A 602 4.63 24.40 46.41
CA LYS A 602 3.42 25.19 46.64
C LYS A 602 3.01 25.96 45.38
N PHE A 603 3.98 26.58 44.70
CA PHE A 603 3.76 27.31 43.44
C PHE A 603 3.18 26.40 42.35
N ILE A 604 3.73 25.20 42.18
CA ILE A 604 3.27 24.23 41.18
C ILE A 604 1.92 23.63 41.58
N SER A 605 1.78 23.13 42.81
CA SER A 605 0.57 22.43 43.26
C SER A 605 -0.66 23.34 43.20
N GLY A 606 -0.51 24.61 43.63
CA GLY A 606 -1.59 25.59 43.55
C GLY A 606 -2.07 25.87 42.13
N ARG A 607 -1.21 25.69 41.11
CA ARG A 607 -1.60 25.82 39.69
C ARG A 607 -2.19 24.52 39.15
N ILE A 608 -1.60 23.37 39.47
CA ILE A 608 -2.10 22.05 39.04
C ILE A 608 -3.51 21.78 39.57
N GLU A 609 -3.83 22.22 40.79
CA GLU A 609 -5.17 22.08 41.39
C GLU A 609 -6.26 22.88 40.68
N ARG A 610 -5.89 23.90 39.89
CA ARG A 610 -6.84 24.70 39.10
C ARG A 610 -7.22 24.05 37.77
N ILE A 611 -6.59 22.94 37.40
CA ILE A 611 -6.91 22.24 36.16
C ILE A 611 -8.30 21.64 36.28
N LYS A 612 -9.23 22.12 35.45
CA LYS A 612 -10.62 21.64 35.40
C LYS A 612 -10.69 20.29 34.69
N SER A 613 -9.99 20.18 33.57
CA SER A 613 -9.90 18.95 32.81
C SER A 613 -8.60 18.84 32.01
N ILE A 614 -8.23 17.60 31.70
CA ILE A 614 -7.10 17.26 30.83
C ILE A 614 -7.61 16.30 29.78
N THR A 615 -7.39 16.60 28.51
CA THR A 615 -7.57 15.60 27.44
C THR A 615 -6.22 15.16 26.92
N THR A 616 -5.99 13.86 26.91
CA THR A 616 -4.82 13.24 26.31
C THR A 616 -5.19 12.65 24.97
N THR A 617 -4.46 13.02 23.92
CA THR A 617 -4.48 12.36 22.62
C THR A 617 -3.10 11.77 22.39
N TYR A 618 -2.99 10.45 22.19
CA TYR A 618 -1.68 9.80 22.09
C TYR A 618 -1.64 8.74 21.01
N LEU A 619 -0.48 8.64 20.35
CA LEU A 619 -0.17 7.61 19.36
C LEU A 619 0.66 6.51 20.02
N THR A 620 0.30 5.26 19.78
CA THR A 620 1.08 4.10 20.23
C THR A 620 2.14 3.70 19.20
N SER A 621 3.07 2.86 19.63
CA SER A 621 4.06 2.19 18.78
C SER A 621 3.44 1.26 17.73
N TRP A 622 2.16 0.93 17.87
CA TRP A 622 1.41 0.17 16.88
C TRP A 622 0.64 1.07 15.90
N GLY A 623 0.78 2.39 16.01
CA GLY A 623 0.07 3.37 15.18
C GLY A 623 -1.38 3.61 15.60
N GLU A 624 -1.78 3.18 16.80
CA GLU A 624 -3.13 3.41 17.31
C GLU A 624 -3.25 4.80 17.94
N LEU A 625 -4.31 5.53 17.60
CA LEU A 625 -4.62 6.81 18.22
C LEU A 625 -5.66 6.62 19.33
N PHE A 626 -5.37 7.14 20.51
CA PHE A 626 -6.32 7.19 21.62
C PHE A 626 -6.60 8.63 22.02
N CYS A 627 -7.84 8.93 22.41
CA CYS A 627 -8.24 10.25 22.91
C CYS A 627 -9.12 10.10 24.15
N LYS A 628 -8.65 10.58 25.31
CA LYS A 628 -9.34 10.44 26.59
C LYS A 628 -9.34 11.73 27.39
N THR A 629 -10.49 12.07 27.99
CA THR A 629 -10.65 13.22 28.87
C THR A 629 -10.74 12.81 30.34
N TYR A 630 -9.99 13.49 31.19
CA TYR A 630 -9.99 13.40 32.65
C TYR A 630 -10.53 14.71 33.21
N ALA A 631 -11.73 14.70 33.77
CA ALA A 631 -12.35 15.89 34.36
C ALA A 631 -12.57 15.75 35.87
N GLY A 632 -12.57 16.86 36.59
CA GLY A 632 -12.80 16.91 38.04
C GLY A 632 -11.53 16.72 38.87
N LEU A 633 -11.71 16.48 40.18
CA LEU A 633 -10.61 16.44 41.15
C LEU A 633 -9.49 15.46 40.73
N ASN A 634 -8.25 15.89 40.98
CA ASN A 634 -7.03 15.13 40.72
C ASN A 634 -6.96 14.55 39.29
N CYS A 635 -7.41 15.30 38.29
CA CYS A 635 -7.38 14.89 36.89
C CYS A 635 -5.94 14.60 36.40
N MET A 636 -4.96 15.44 36.77
CA MET A 636 -3.54 15.25 36.46
C MET A 636 -2.98 13.94 37.03
N GLY A 637 -3.19 13.67 38.32
CA GLY A 637 -2.67 12.45 38.95
C GLY A 637 -3.27 11.16 38.38
N ARG A 638 -4.57 11.19 38.03
CA ARG A 638 -5.26 10.09 37.33
C ARG A 638 -4.70 9.89 35.93
N CYS A 639 -4.58 10.96 35.15
CA CYS A 639 -4.01 10.95 33.80
C CYS A 639 -2.60 10.31 33.80
N ILE A 640 -1.69 10.81 34.63
CA ILE A 640 -0.33 10.27 34.75
C ILE A 640 -0.37 8.81 35.19
N GLY A 641 -1.23 8.45 36.15
CA GLY A 641 -1.35 7.08 36.64
C GLY A 641 -1.75 6.06 35.58
N GLU A 642 -2.65 6.44 34.67
CA GLU A 642 -3.14 5.57 33.62
C GLU A 642 -2.21 5.46 32.42
N LEU A 643 -1.48 6.53 32.09
CA LEU A 643 -0.48 6.51 31.01
C LEU A 643 0.80 5.76 31.40
N THR A 644 1.23 5.87 32.66
CA THR A 644 2.49 5.28 33.17
C THR A 644 2.78 3.84 32.73
N PRO A 645 1.83 2.88 32.77
CA PRO A 645 2.07 1.49 32.38
C PRO A 645 2.44 1.30 30.92
N GLN A 646 2.09 2.27 30.07
CA GLN A 646 2.23 2.21 28.62
C GLN A 646 3.45 3.02 28.14
N LEU A 647 4.29 3.53 29.04
CA LEU A 647 5.45 4.37 28.70
C LEU A 647 6.75 3.59 28.80
N SER A 648 7.73 3.99 27.99
CA SER A 648 9.14 3.65 28.20
C SER A 648 9.95 4.93 28.43
N PRO A 649 10.97 4.92 29.31
CA PRO A 649 11.81 6.10 29.56
C PRO A 649 12.47 6.64 28.28
N GLU A 650 12.88 5.74 27.38
CA GLU A 650 13.47 6.09 26.10
C GLU A 650 12.53 6.92 25.22
N LYS A 651 11.25 6.51 25.12
CA LYS A 651 10.25 7.25 24.33
C LYS A 651 9.87 8.57 24.99
N VAL A 652 9.75 8.61 26.32
CA VAL A 652 9.40 9.83 27.09
C VAL A 652 10.48 10.91 27.01
N ASN A 653 11.74 10.54 26.86
CA ASN A 653 12.87 11.48 26.79
C ASN A 653 13.09 12.08 25.39
N LYS A 654 12.33 11.68 24.37
CA LYS A 654 12.41 12.31 23.04
C LYS A 654 11.87 13.74 23.10
N ASP A 655 12.52 14.67 22.40
CA ASP A 655 12.17 16.10 22.42
C ASP A 655 10.76 16.38 21.91
N ASP A 656 10.24 15.55 21.02
CA ASP A 656 8.91 15.65 20.40
C ASP A 656 7.84 14.80 21.11
N PHE A 657 8.18 14.12 22.22
CA PHE A 657 7.25 13.21 22.90
C PHE A 657 5.99 13.90 23.40
N LEU A 658 6.11 15.07 24.04
CA LEU A 658 5.01 15.77 24.70
C LEU A 658 4.74 17.13 24.05
N LYS A 659 3.51 17.31 23.54
CA LYS A 659 2.97 18.61 23.13
C LYS A 659 1.83 19.01 24.07
N VAL A 660 1.92 20.19 24.67
CA VAL A 660 0.88 20.72 25.57
C VAL A 660 0.20 21.91 24.91
N TYR A 661 -1.13 21.91 24.94
CA TYR A 661 -1.94 23.04 24.51
C TYR A 661 -2.83 23.52 25.66
N ILE A 662 -2.90 24.84 25.84
CA ILE A 662 -3.74 25.49 26.84
C ILE A 662 -4.68 26.47 26.13
N PRO A 663 -6.01 26.22 26.12
CA PRO A 663 -6.98 27.17 25.59
C PRO A 663 -6.94 28.48 26.37
N SER A 664 -6.60 29.58 25.69
CA SER A 664 -6.41 30.88 26.34
C SER A 664 -7.39 31.97 25.86
N GLY A 665 -8.10 31.73 24.75
CA GLY A 665 -8.91 32.73 24.06
C GLY A 665 -8.08 33.86 23.42
N ARG A 666 -6.75 33.71 23.38
CA ARG A 666 -5.80 34.66 22.76
C ARG A 666 -5.36 34.13 21.39
N LYS A 667 -4.92 35.04 20.52
CA LYS A 667 -4.33 34.67 19.21
C LYS A 667 -3.03 33.88 19.35
N GLU A 668 -2.26 34.16 20.39
CA GLU A 668 -0.99 33.47 20.68
C GLU A 668 -1.21 32.28 21.62
N LEU A 669 -0.45 31.21 21.38
CA LEU A 669 -0.44 30.02 22.22
C LEU A 669 0.06 30.37 23.62
N LEU A 670 -0.73 30.03 24.64
CA LEU A 670 -0.28 30.17 26.02
C LEU A 670 0.71 29.05 26.36
N GLN A 671 1.97 29.42 26.57
CA GLN A 671 3.01 28.52 27.04
C GLN A 671 3.27 28.75 28.53
N ILE A 672 3.49 27.66 29.27
CA ILE A 672 3.88 27.68 30.68
C ILE A 672 5.19 26.90 30.79
N ASP A 673 6.31 27.61 30.92
CA ASP A 673 7.68 27.09 30.80
C ASP A 673 7.96 25.83 31.65
N TRP A 674 7.35 25.74 32.83
CA TRP A 674 7.61 24.64 33.76
C TRP A 674 6.71 23.42 33.55
N LEU A 675 5.58 23.57 32.85
CA LEU A 675 4.51 22.58 32.82
C LEU A 675 4.94 21.30 32.10
N ASN A 676 5.59 21.42 30.94
CA ASN A 676 6.11 20.28 30.19
C ASN A 676 7.11 19.48 31.04
N ASN A 677 8.07 20.18 31.66
CA ASN A 677 9.06 19.59 32.54
C ASN A 677 8.43 18.87 33.75
N TYR A 678 7.40 19.46 34.35
CA TYR A 678 6.66 18.84 35.44
C TYR A 678 5.97 17.54 35.00
N ILE A 679 5.29 17.55 33.84
CA ILE A 679 4.59 16.38 33.30
C ILE A 679 5.59 15.25 33.01
N ILE A 680 6.66 15.53 32.27
CA ILE A 680 7.70 14.54 31.92
C ILE A 680 8.31 13.92 33.18
N ARG A 681 8.73 14.76 34.14
CA ARG A 681 9.29 14.26 35.41
C ARG A 681 8.29 13.40 36.18
N SER A 682 7.03 13.81 36.24
CA SER A 682 5.99 13.07 36.95
C SER A 682 5.72 11.70 36.32
N LEU A 683 5.72 11.60 34.99
CA LEU A 683 5.60 10.33 34.26
C LEU A 683 6.79 9.41 34.58
N LEU A 684 8.03 9.92 34.51
CA LEU A 684 9.25 9.15 34.77
C LEU A 684 9.37 8.68 36.23
N ILE A 685 9.02 9.53 37.20
CA ILE A 685 9.02 9.19 38.63
C ILE A 685 8.02 8.06 38.90
N LYS A 686 6.80 8.17 38.36
CA LYS A 686 5.75 7.18 38.56
C LYS A 686 6.09 5.85 37.89
N TYR A 687 6.74 5.88 36.73
CA TYR A 687 7.28 4.69 36.07
C TYR A 687 8.30 3.98 36.98
N LYS A 688 9.30 4.69 37.50
CA LYS A 688 10.33 4.13 38.41
C LYS A 688 9.72 3.56 39.69
N ALA A 689 8.71 4.21 40.26
CA ALA A 689 8.01 3.72 41.45
C ALA A 689 7.23 2.42 41.16
N LYS A 690 6.68 2.28 39.96
CA LYS A 690 5.94 1.08 39.55
C LYS A 690 6.88 -0.08 39.22
N SER A 691 7.99 0.15 38.51
CA SER A 691 8.96 -0.90 38.20
C SER A 691 9.59 -1.52 39.45
N LYS A 692 9.90 -0.70 40.46
CA LYS A 692 10.38 -1.17 41.78
C LYS A 692 9.37 -2.06 42.53
N LYS A 693 8.07 -1.82 42.35
CA LYS A 693 6.99 -2.65 42.94
C LYS A 693 6.73 -3.96 42.20
N VAL A 694 7.15 -4.07 40.95
CA VAL A 694 7.01 -5.31 40.14
C VAL A 694 8.25 -6.20 40.31
N ALA A 695 9.41 -5.60 40.61
CA ALA A 695 10.66 -6.31 40.90
C ALA A 695 10.80 -6.77 42.37
N SER A 696 9.87 -6.38 43.24
CA SER A 696 9.74 -6.81 44.64
C SER A 696 8.56 -7.76 44.78
#